data_AF-A0A9P9U5J2-F1
#
_entry.id   AF-A0A9P9U5J2-F1
#
_cell.length_a   1.000
_cell.length_b   1.000
_cell.length_c   1.000
_cell.angle_alpha   90.00
_cell.angle_beta   90.00
_cell.angle_gamma   90.00
#
_symmetry.space_group_name_H-M   'P 1'
#
loop_
_entity.id
_entity.type
_entity.pdbx_description
1 polymer ?
#
loop_
_entity_poly.entity_id
_entity_poly.type
_entity_poly.pdbx_seq_one_letter_code
_entity_poly.pdbx_strand_id
1 'polypeptide(L)'
;MANHPIPDLSTLLSSSQIFSSAYPLPHIRAIHKALHAEIDDKQSRLRTQVGGSYRELLGTADTIVQMRGDMESVQLTLGRMGSKCGRQVVKEKMDGLKSWEEADGVATMRRREAARVKILEGCVLGVQKLLRREEKKVRGDNHKRRGGKVAEEKEVMAMSKGDKLLLATKVCVLGKLLVKTLEREGGIHHDEALRTAVMSANRSLVVLRDRLLRCIDSVLVSVNEKLTPRSDLLKALSAYGLHTGSGARDTLRYFLRVRGNALAMSIGNWEGQQQPSLPASAAVRTPKDILRRLNLYAKTLQDVQALTPSKLADALAGLKKKALLADDALRAIEGLRLDIYSRWCGDEIRYYTPFIQHDDLQPQDVNGLLFEWAPVHRDIFIDDLGKTVKSMGELKAIVDLRTSVLRLWIAESSRVRYDYSPDDDGEKDDGDIRESTSMFNQLRSTINDHLLSVIDTKVHKLRLVGSEASAALAAWREGTTDTHLSLWDPSTFSGIDLTVPSGSSTGGNGGGGAAAQFATEVISRLYGRNDAVSKAVASYKSWFHVIDDVGSVVEQLRRQRWENDGLDDDDDEQDMMMVEDEETIEQRQQLLSREDPERLTSHLSDSLVKAFAALDEHLTDLWDKKKQQKEVAGPNNNGQVAMYLLRLLRDIRSRLPEQQQHGHDEGKGIRKFGLRTIPSLHSLLAKTVLVSPVDEFVTVALARKSVVGRGLWEGSPELPTSPSPGMFRFLRNLSAAMADAGADLWSPAAVRELKKEVRGEVCRVWLEAARGVLSEVEEAAKESSEVKVEVEGEKKEAEGEGEKKDDKGGELGEEEGGESDKGAEGEEEKETKQDTEEAKPEEDDKSSEQQAKAEAKALIRQEDDEKANQQRRDLFVQWLLDIIYLGIFLDGRNGDFNEIANTVFQHSGLAPGDKGRLVKAAQEYYKRTQLLFGLLT
;
A
#
# COMPACT_ATOMS: atom_id res chain seq x y z
N MET A 1 118.64 11.01 144.78
CA MET A 1 117.90 12.28 144.74
C MET A 1 118.61 13.24 143.80
N ALA A 2 118.00 13.52 142.66
CA ALA A 2 118.12 14.73 141.86
C ALA A 2 116.93 14.68 140.89
N ASN A 3 115.83 15.37 141.25
CA ASN A 3 114.63 15.49 140.41
C ASN A 3 114.98 16.36 139.20
N HIS A 4 115.16 15.76 138.04
CA HIS A 4 115.15 16.48 136.75
C HIS A 4 113.73 16.50 136.18
N PRO A 5 113.23 17.65 135.68
CA PRO A 5 111.86 17.80 135.19
C PRO A 5 111.60 17.04 133.88
N ILE A 6 110.40 16.47 133.75
CA ILE A 6 109.90 15.75 132.55
C ILE A 6 109.71 16.76 131.39
N PRO A 7 110.15 16.46 130.15
CA PRO A 7 109.98 17.34 128.99
C PRO A 7 108.51 17.47 128.53
N ASP A 8 108.16 18.62 127.95
CA ASP A 8 106.82 18.96 127.45
C ASP A 8 106.45 18.15 126.18
N LEU A 9 105.37 17.37 126.24
CA LEU A 9 104.94 16.41 125.22
C LEU A 9 104.50 17.05 123.90
N SER A 10 104.10 18.32 123.91
CA SER A 10 103.65 19.06 122.72
C SER A 10 104.75 19.33 121.69
N THR A 11 106.02 19.15 122.08
CA THR A 11 107.21 19.40 121.25
C THR A 11 107.66 18.17 120.44
N LEU A 12 107.05 17.00 120.67
CA LEU A 12 107.41 15.73 120.01
C LEU A 12 106.54 15.51 118.77
N LEU A 13 107.08 15.78 117.58
CA LEU A 13 106.35 15.65 116.31
C LEU A 13 106.50 14.29 115.63
N SER A 14 107.47 13.48 116.06
CA SER A 14 107.73 12.16 115.49
C SER A 14 108.25 11.19 116.55
N SER A 15 107.84 9.92 116.46
CA SER A 15 108.30 8.84 117.34
C SER A 15 109.82 8.64 117.30
N SER A 16 110.47 8.98 116.19
CA SER A 16 111.93 8.88 116.04
C SER A 16 112.70 9.80 116.99
N GLN A 17 112.16 10.97 117.36
CA GLN A 17 112.82 11.94 118.24
C GLN A 17 112.92 11.46 119.70
N ILE A 18 112.11 10.47 120.09
CA ILE A 18 112.06 9.92 121.46
C ILE A 18 113.20 8.90 121.68
N PHE A 19 113.65 8.22 120.62
CA PHE A 19 114.63 7.13 120.70
C PHE A 19 116.05 7.52 120.23
N SER A 20 116.27 8.74 119.76
CA SER A 20 117.57 9.23 119.28
C SER A 20 118.42 9.86 120.41
N SER A 21 119.22 9.05 121.12
CA SER A 21 120.35 9.39 122.03
C SER A 21 120.22 10.52 123.09
N ALA A 22 119.11 11.24 123.17
CA ALA A 22 118.93 12.42 124.03
C ALA A 22 118.19 12.12 125.35
N TYR A 23 117.49 10.98 125.45
CA TYR A 23 116.72 10.61 126.63
C TYR A 23 117.12 9.22 127.16
N PRO A 24 117.56 9.10 128.42
CA PRO A 24 117.86 7.80 129.03
C PRO A 24 116.58 6.97 129.21
N LEU A 25 116.70 5.64 129.29
CA LEU A 25 115.55 4.70 129.36
C LEU A 25 114.46 5.06 130.39
N PRO A 26 114.78 5.60 131.59
CA PRO A 26 113.77 6.08 132.53
C PRO A 26 112.91 7.24 131.99
N HIS A 27 113.48 8.14 131.18
CA HIS A 27 112.75 9.24 130.54
C HIS A 27 111.79 8.72 129.47
N ILE A 28 112.19 7.73 128.66
CA ILE A 28 111.31 7.13 127.65
C ILE A 28 110.11 6.46 128.32
N ARG A 29 110.30 5.77 129.45
CA ARG A 29 109.19 5.20 130.23
C ARG A 29 108.28 6.27 130.81
N ALA A 30 108.83 7.41 131.25
CA ALA A 30 108.03 8.53 131.73
C ALA A 30 107.19 9.17 130.61
N ILE A 31 107.79 9.41 129.44
CA ILE A 31 107.09 9.92 128.23
C ILE A 31 106.00 8.94 127.79
N HIS A 32 106.30 7.64 127.72
CA HIS A 32 105.31 6.60 127.38
C HIS A 32 104.14 6.59 128.36
N LYS A 33 104.42 6.67 129.67
CA LYS A 33 103.38 6.72 130.70
C LYS A 33 102.53 7.99 130.59
N ALA A 34 103.15 9.13 130.27
CA ALA A 34 102.45 10.40 130.10
C ALA A 34 101.61 10.46 128.82
N LEU A 35 102.11 9.91 127.70
CA LEU A 35 101.33 9.76 126.46
C LEU A 35 100.12 8.85 126.65
N HIS A 36 100.28 7.72 127.34
CA HIS A 36 99.14 6.86 127.65
C HIS A 36 98.13 7.55 128.55
N ALA A 37 98.57 8.34 129.53
CA ALA A 37 97.67 9.14 130.35
C ALA A 37 96.92 10.20 129.52
N GLU A 38 97.57 10.86 128.56
CA GLU A 38 96.92 11.81 127.66
C GLU A 38 95.95 11.15 126.67
N ILE A 39 96.31 9.97 126.15
CA ILE A 39 95.42 9.18 125.29
C ILE A 39 94.21 8.74 126.09
N ASP A 40 94.40 8.24 127.31
CA ASP A 40 93.29 7.84 128.18
C ASP A 40 92.41 9.04 128.57
N ASP A 41 93.00 10.21 128.86
CA ASP A 41 92.24 11.45 129.12
C ASP A 41 91.47 11.89 127.87
N LYS A 42 92.10 11.96 126.68
CA LYS A 42 91.43 12.29 125.42
C LYS A 42 90.39 11.26 125.01
N GLN A 43 90.63 9.97 125.24
CA GLN A 43 89.67 8.89 124.99
C GLN A 43 88.50 8.96 125.97
N SER A 44 88.72 9.33 127.22
CA SER A 44 87.66 9.55 128.21
C SER A 44 86.84 10.81 127.88
N ARG A 45 87.50 11.90 127.46
CA ARG A 45 86.86 13.13 126.96
C ARG A 45 86.06 12.86 125.70
N LEU A 46 86.61 12.14 124.73
CA LEU A 46 85.86 11.70 123.55
C LEU A 46 84.72 10.76 123.96
N ARG A 47 84.90 9.83 124.90
CA ARG A 47 83.78 9.01 125.38
C ARG A 47 82.67 9.82 126.04
N THR A 48 82.99 10.92 126.73
CA THR A 48 81.99 11.80 127.33
C THR A 48 81.35 12.75 126.31
N GLN A 49 82.13 13.33 125.40
CA GLN A 49 81.65 14.19 124.32
C GLN A 49 80.81 13.41 123.30
N VAL A 50 81.29 12.24 122.90
CA VAL A 50 80.62 11.33 121.96
C VAL A 50 79.50 10.58 122.68
N GLY A 51 79.57 10.33 124.00
CA GLY A 51 78.49 9.74 124.78
C GLY A 51 77.22 10.62 124.87
N GLY A 52 77.39 11.95 124.87
CA GLY A 52 76.27 12.90 124.84
C GLY A 52 75.63 13.10 123.45
N SER A 53 76.39 12.94 122.36
CA SER A 53 75.95 13.19 120.96
C SER A 53 76.00 11.93 120.07
N TYR A 54 76.12 10.73 120.67
CA TYR A 54 76.23 9.44 119.94
C TYR A 54 75.07 9.23 118.96
N ARG A 55 73.87 9.66 119.35
CA ARG A 55 72.64 9.55 118.55
C ARG A 55 72.63 10.50 117.35
N GLU A 56 73.20 11.70 117.47
CA GLU A 56 73.34 12.64 116.35
C GLU A 56 74.43 12.20 115.37
N LEU A 57 75.54 11.63 115.88
CA LEU A 57 76.61 11.06 115.05
C LEU A 57 76.16 9.80 114.29
N LEU A 58 75.33 8.95 114.91
CA LEU A 58 74.69 7.84 114.20
C LEU A 58 73.70 8.34 113.13
N GLY A 59 72.88 9.36 113.45
CA GLY A 59 71.96 9.95 112.47
C GLY A 59 72.67 10.61 111.29
N THR A 60 73.80 11.26 111.51
CA THR A 60 74.65 11.80 110.44
C THR A 60 75.35 10.71 109.62
N ALA A 61 75.79 9.61 110.26
CA ALA A 61 76.35 8.47 109.54
C ALA A 61 75.29 7.75 108.67
N ASP A 62 74.09 7.51 109.22
CA ASP A 62 72.98 6.89 108.48
C ASP A 62 72.53 7.75 107.31
N THR A 63 72.44 9.08 107.50
CA THR A 63 72.12 9.99 106.38
C THR A 63 73.21 9.99 105.30
N ILE A 64 74.50 9.91 105.65
CA ILE A 64 75.58 9.79 104.66
C ILE A 64 75.47 8.48 103.87
N VAL A 65 75.17 7.36 104.54
CA VAL A 65 74.99 6.06 103.88
C VAL A 65 73.75 6.07 102.97
N GLN A 66 72.64 6.65 103.44
CA GLN A 66 71.43 6.82 102.65
C GLN A 66 71.67 7.70 101.42
N MET A 67 72.31 8.86 101.60
CA MET A 67 72.67 9.77 100.51
C MET A 67 73.58 9.11 99.47
N ARG A 68 74.47 8.21 99.89
CA ARG A 68 75.30 7.43 98.96
C ARG A 68 74.48 6.44 98.14
N GLY A 69 73.53 5.73 98.78
CA GLY A 69 72.61 4.84 98.07
C GLY A 69 71.74 5.60 97.06
N ASP A 70 71.23 6.76 97.45
CA ASP A 70 70.46 7.64 96.55
C ASP A 70 71.32 8.16 95.39
N MET A 71 72.57 8.55 95.65
CA MET A 71 73.51 8.96 94.59
C MET A 71 73.79 7.85 93.59
N GLU A 72 73.99 6.60 94.04
CA GLU A 72 74.19 5.47 93.13
C GLU A 72 72.94 5.19 92.28
N SER A 73 71.73 5.31 92.85
CA SER A 73 70.46 5.19 92.11
C SER A 73 70.29 6.31 91.08
N VAL A 74 70.58 7.56 91.46
CA VAL A 74 70.56 8.72 90.57
C VAL A 74 71.60 8.57 89.46
N GLN A 75 72.80 8.07 89.76
CA GLN A 75 73.84 7.83 88.77
C GLN A 75 73.47 6.70 87.80
N LEU A 76 72.82 5.62 88.26
CA LEU A 76 72.29 4.57 87.39
C LEU A 76 71.17 5.08 86.48
N THR A 77 70.26 5.89 86.99
CA THR A 77 69.17 6.47 86.19
C THR A 77 69.69 7.50 85.19
N LEU A 78 70.61 8.39 85.59
CA LEU A 78 71.30 9.32 84.69
C LEU A 78 72.17 8.59 83.67
N GLY A 79 72.85 7.51 84.04
CA GLY A 79 73.61 6.68 83.10
C GLY A 79 72.70 5.99 82.08
N ARG A 80 71.56 5.46 82.52
CA ARG A 80 70.53 4.90 81.64
C ARG A 80 69.91 5.97 80.75
N MET A 81 69.63 7.17 81.27
CA MET A 81 69.15 8.31 80.47
C MET A 81 70.21 8.78 79.47
N GLY A 82 71.47 8.92 79.87
CA GLY A 82 72.58 9.28 78.99
C GLY A 82 72.77 8.28 77.85
N SER A 83 72.64 6.98 78.14
CA SER A 83 72.71 5.93 77.11
C SER A 83 71.53 5.96 76.12
N LYS A 84 70.34 6.41 76.54
CA LYS A 84 69.13 6.45 75.71
C LYS A 84 68.91 7.80 75.02
N CYS A 85 69.45 8.87 75.58
CA CYS A 85 69.32 10.25 75.11
C CYS A 85 70.62 10.81 74.54
N GLY A 86 71.64 9.97 74.32
CA GLY A 86 72.86 10.36 73.65
C GLY A 86 72.56 10.90 72.25
N ARG A 87 73.22 11.99 71.86
CA ARG A 87 73.01 12.68 70.56
C ARG A 87 73.00 11.72 69.37
N GLN A 88 73.86 10.71 69.39
CA GLN A 88 73.95 9.72 68.30
C GLN A 88 72.74 8.78 68.26
N VAL A 89 72.30 8.25 69.40
CA VAL A 89 71.10 7.38 69.48
C VAL A 89 69.82 8.14 69.11
N VAL A 90 69.71 9.40 69.52
CA VAL A 90 68.58 10.25 69.13
C VAL A 90 68.62 10.58 67.64
N LYS A 91 69.80 10.89 67.09
CA LYS A 91 69.98 11.13 65.65
C LYS A 91 69.62 9.87 64.83
N GLU A 92 70.11 8.69 65.21
CA GLU A 92 69.77 7.43 64.56
C GLU A 92 68.26 7.11 64.63
N LYS A 93 67.59 7.44 65.75
CA LYS A 93 66.13 7.32 65.85
C LYS A 93 65.39 8.36 65.01
N MET A 94 65.88 9.59 64.92
CA MET A 94 65.28 10.63 64.05
C MET A 94 65.50 10.30 62.58
N ASP A 95 66.68 9.83 62.19
CA ASP A 95 66.98 9.36 60.83
C ASP A 95 66.15 8.12 60.50
N GLY A 96 65.99 7.18 61.45
CA GLY A 96 65.09 6.04 61.35
C GLY A 96 63.62 6.45 61.21
N LEU A 97 63.15 7.40 62.03
CA LEU A 97 61.79 7.95 61.94
C LEU A 97 61.55 8.64 60.61
N LYS A 98 62.52 9.44 60.14
CA LYS A 98 62.46 10.09 58.83
C LYS A 98 62.42 9.07 57.69
N SER A 99 63.24 8.02 57.75
CA SER A 99 63.20 6.93 56.78
C SER A 99 61.88 6.16 56.82
N TRP A 100 61.28 6.02 58.01
CA TRP A 100 59.98 5.38 58.19
C TRP A 100 58.83 6.27 57.69
N GLU A 101 58.87 7.58 57.94
CA GLU A 101 57.90 8.55 57.41
C GLU A 101 57.98 8.63 55.87
N GLU A 102 59.19 8.61 55.30
CA GLU A 102 59.40 8.55 53.85
C GLU A 102 58.88 7.22 53.28
N ALA A 103 59.16 6.08 53.93
CA ALA A 103 58.67 4.77 53.49
C ALA A 103 57.15 4.60 53.66
N ASP A 104 56.56 5.08 54.75
CA ASP A 104 55.12 5.04 55.00
C ASP A 104 54.37 6.02 54.10
N GLY A 105 54.95 7.19 53.82
CA GLY A 105 54.44 8.14 52.83
C GLY A 105 54.32 7.51 51.44
N VAL A 106 55.40 6.86 50.95
CA VAL A 106 55.40 6.15 49.66
C VAL A 106 54.44 4.96 49.66
N ALA A 107 54.38 4.17 50.73
CA ALA A 107 53.46 3.04 50.85
C ALA A 107 51.98 3.48 50.91
N THR A 108 51.70 4.62 51.53
CA THR A 108 50.36 5.22 51.61
C THR A 108 49.94 5.82 50.27
N MET A 109 50.88 6.44 49.54
CA MET A 109 50.66 6.91 48.17
C MET A 109 50.35 5.75 47.21
N ARG A 110 51.11 4.66 47.24
CA ARG A 110 50.83 3.45 46.44
C ARG A 110 49.48 2.81 46.78
N ARG A 111 49.13 2.71 48.07
CA ARG A 111 47.81 2.21 48.51
C ARG A 111 46.67 3.11 48.02
N ARG A 112 46.86 4.43 48.04
CA ARG A 112 45.91 5.43 47.51
C ARG A 112 45.70 5.25 46.00
N GLU A 113 46.78 5.11 45.24
CA GLU A 113 46.73 4.88 43.79
C GLU A 113 46.05 3.54 43.45
N ALA A 114 46.48 2.45 44.10
CA ALA A 114 45.90 1.13 43.88
C ALA A 114 44.40 1.08 44.23
N ALA A 115 43.99 1.73 45.33
CA ALA A 115 42.57 1.84 45.70
C ALA A 115 41.76 2.58 44.62
N ARG A 116 42.26 3.70 44.09
CA ARG A 116 41.59 4.47 43.03
C ARG A 116 41.51 3.70 41.71
N VAL A 117 42.56 2.96 41.35
CA VAL A 117 42.56 2.08 40.17
C VAL A 117 41.53 0.95 40.35
N LYS A 118 41.38 0.40 41.56
CA LYS A 118 40.32 -0.59 41.85
C LYS A 118 38.91 -0.02 41.75
N ILE A 119 38.69 1.22 42.21
CA ILE A 119 37.41 1.91 41.97
C ILE A 119 37.18 2.09 40.46
N LEU A 120 38.21 2.49 39.71
CA LEU A 120 38.13 2.70 38.26
C LEU A 120 37.78 1.40 37.49
N GLU A 121 38.43 0.27 37.83
CA GLU A 121 38.06 -1.05 37.31
C GLU A 121 36.62 -1.42 37.69
N GLY A 122 36.21 -1.12 38.93
CA GLY A 122 34.84 -1.26 39.42
C GLY A 122 33.83 -0.43 38.62
N CYS A 123 34.18 0.80 38.23
CA CYS A 123 33.33 1.65 37.39
C CYS A 123 33.06 1.00 36.02
N VAL A 124 34.09 0.44 35.38
CA VAL A 124 33.96 -0.24 34.09
C VAL A 124 33.01 -1.43 34.19
N LEU A 125 33.19 -2.28 35.19
CA LEU A 125 32.34 -3.45 35.42
C LEU A 125 30.91 -3.05 35.81
N GLY A 126 30.75 -2.01 36.63
CA GLY A 126 29.45 -1.48 37.04
C GLY A 126 28.65 -0.98 35.84
N VAL A 127 29.25 -0.15 34.99
CA VAL A 127 28.59 0.36 33.77
C VAL A 127 28.29 -0.77 32.78
N GLN A 128 29.20 -1.74 32.61
CA GLN A 128 28.94 -2.92 31.77
C GLN A 128 27.74 -3.74 32.25
N LYS A 129 27.61 -3.93 33.58
CA LYS A 129 26.47 -4.65 34.18
C LYS A 129 25.17 -3.85 34.03
N LEU A 130 25.18 -2.55 34.30
CA LEU A 130 24.01 -1.68 34.20
C LEU A 130 23.50 -1.50 32.76
N LEU A 131 24.41 -1.45 31.78
CA LEU A 131 24.08 -1.34 30.36
C LEU A 131 23.85 -2.71 29.69
N ARG A 132 23.97 -3.82 30.42
CA ARG A 132 23.76 -5.15 29.87
C ARG A 132 22.30 -5.27 29.46
N ARG A 133 22.08 -5.58 28.17
CA ARG A 133 20.74 -5.84 27.66
C ARG A 133 20.20 -7.05 28.40
N GLU A 134 19.02 -6.93 29.00
CA GLU A 134 18.25 -8.08 29.46
C GLU A 134 17.94 -8.92 28.21
N GLU A 135 18.81 -9.85 27.88
CA GLU A 135 18.51 -10.88 26.90
C GLU A 135 17.33 -11.66 27.48
N LYS A 136 16.12 -11.35 27.00
CA LYS A 136 14.96 -12.22 27.17
C LYS A 136 15.43 -13.63 26.82
N LYS A 137 15.49 -14.51 27.82
CA LYS A 137 15.60 -15.95 27.61
C LYS A 137 14.35 -16.42 26.86
N VAL A 138 14.35 -16.26 25.54
CA VAL A 138 13.59 -17.11 24.64
C VAL A 138 14.56 -18.20 24.18
N ARG A 139 14.97 -19.04 25.13
CA ARG A 139 15.36 -20.41 24.82
C ARG A 139 14.49 -21.28 25.72
N GLY A 140 13.42 -21.78 25.12
CA GLY A 140 12.74 -22.96 25.65
C GLY A 140 13.78 -24.08 25.68
N ASP A 141 14.33 -24.34 26.84
CA ASP A 141 14.95 -25.61 27.16
C ASP A 141 14.64 -25.89 28.63
N ASN A 142 13.65 -26.76 28.82
CA ASN A 142 13.33 -27.39 30.09
C ASN A 142 14.55 -28.20 30.57
N HIS A 143 15.38 -27.60 31.42
CA HIS A 143 16.21 -28.38 32.32
C HIS A 143 16.21 -27.78 33.72
N LYS A 144 15.38 -28.40 34.58
CA LYS A 144 15.47 -28.31 36.03
C LYS A 144 16.88 -28.72 36.46
N ARG A 145 17.74 -27.75 36.78
CA ARG A 145 18.86 -27.95 37.70
C ARG A 145 18.68 -27.11 38.96
N ARG A 146 18.04 -27.78 39.90
CA ARG A 146 18.22 -27.78 41.37
C ARG A 146 19.35 -26.89 41.92
N GLY A 147 18.96 -25.93 42.75
CA GLY A 147 19.62 -25.62 44.03
C GLY A 147 20.75 -24.58 44.02
N GLY A 148 20.45 -23.38 44.53
CA GLY A 148 21.45 -22.41 44.98
C GLY A 148 20.80 -21.08 45.36
N LYS A 149 20.72 -20.78 46.66
CA LYS A 149 20.24 -19.50 47.20
C LYS A 149 21.06 -18.35 46.61
N VAL A 150 20.42 -17.57 45.73
CA VAL A 150 20.86 -16.20 45.42
C VAL A 150 19.60 -15.34 45.44
N ALA A 151 19.18 -14.98 46.66
CA ALA A 151 18.00 -14.13 46.88
C ALA A 151 18.36 -12.63 46.85
N GLU A 152 19.64 -12.27 46.96
CA GLU A 152 20.09 -10.85 46.98
C GLU A 152 20.34 -10.26 45.57
N GLU A 153 20.64 -11.06 44.53
CA GLU A 153 20.79 -10.54 43.16
C GLU A 153 19.48 -10.06 42.51
N LYS A 154 18.34 -10.28 43.17
CA LYS A 154 17.02 -9.92 42.64
C LYS A 154 16.66 -8.44 42.81
N GLU A 155 17.27 -7.72 43.76
CA GLU A 155 16.87 -6.34 44.07
C GLU A 155 17.50 -5.29 43.12
N VAL A 156 18.71 -5.52 42.63
CA VAL A 156 19.35 -4.64 41.61
C VAL A 156 18.66 -4.76 40.24
N MET A 157 17.91 -5.84 40.00
CA MET A 157 17.23 -6.13 38.73
C MET A 157 15.88 -5.39 38.56
N ALA A 158 15.30 -4.82 39.61
CA ALA A 158 13.98 -4.16 39.58
C ALA A 158 14.02 -2.64 39.34
N MET A 159 15.17 -2.06 38.96
CA MET A 159 15.28 -0.63 38.67
C MET A 159 14.65 -0.28 37.31
N SER A 160 13.96 0.86 37.26
CA SER A 160 13.42 1.43 36.02
C SER A 160 14.52 1.70 35.00
N LYS A 161 14.20 1.70 33.70
CA LYS A 161 15.22 1.90 32.65
C LYS A 161 15.89 3.27 32.78
N GLY A 162 15.11 4.30 33.12
CA GLY A 162 15.63 5.64 33.38
C GLY A 162 16.60 5.69 34.56
N ASP A 163 16.29 4.98 35.65
CA ASP A 163 17.16 4.93 36.84
C ASP A 163 18.47 4.18 36.56
N LYS A 164 18.41 3.09 35.79
CA LYS A 164 19.60 2.35 35.33
C LYS A 164 20.52 3.26 34.51
N LEU A 165 19.97 4.07 33.59
CA LEU A 165 20.74 5.00 32.76
C LEU A 165 21.35 6.13 33.58
N LEU A 166 20.59 6.75 34.48
CA LEU A 166 21.08 7.83 35.35
C LEU A 166 22.21 7.33 36.25
N LEU A 167 22.07 6.14 36.83
CA LEU A 167 23.10 5.51 37.66
C LEU A 167 24.35 5.20 36.82
N ALA A 168 24.18 4.64 35.61
CA ALA A 168 25.30 4.37 34.71
C ALA A 168 26.06 5.65 34.34
N THR A 169 25.37 6.76 34.08
CA THR A 169 26.02 8.05 33.86
C THR A 169 26.83 8.50 35.07
N LYS A 170 26.27 8.41 36.28
CA LYS A 170 26.96 8.81 37.51
C LYS A 170 28.27 8.01 37.71
N VAL A 171 28.24 6.70 37.42
CA VAL A 171 29.45 5.85 37.45
C VAL A 171 30.45 6.24 36.35
N CYS A 172 29.98 6.56 35.13
CA CYS A 172 30.83 7.07 34.04
C CYS A 172 31.51 8.40 34.41
N VAL A 173 30.78 9.34 35.04
CA VAL A 173 31.34 10.62 35.51
C VAL A 173 32.39 10.38 36.59
N LEU A 174 32.13 9.48 37.55
CA LEU A 174 33.13 9.10 38.56
C LEU A 174 34.39 8.49 37.91
N GLY A 175 34.23 7.59 36.95
CA GLY A 175 35.34 7.01 36.19
C GLY A 175 36.16 8.06 35.45
N LYS A 176 35.51 9.03 34.79
CA LYS A 176 36.17 10.15 34.11
C LYS A 176 36.96 11.04 35.08
N LEU A 177 36.40 11.33 36.26
CA LEU A 177 37.09 12.12 37.30
C LEU A 177 38.29 11.38 37.86
N LEU A 178 38.18 10.07 38.09
CA LEU A 178 39.29 9.23 38.54
C LEU A 178 40.42 9.19 37.49
N VAL A 179 40.10 9.03 36.21
CA VAL A 179 41.10 9.11 35.12
C VAL A 179 41.77 10.48 35.11
N LYS A 180 41.00 11.57 35.13
CA LYS A 180 41.54 12.94 35.07
C LYS A 180 42.42 13.29 36.27
N THR A 181 42.04 12.85 37.47
CA THR A 181 42.83 13.08 38.69
C THR A 181 44.10 12.23 38.73
N LEU A 182 44.02 10.96 38.31
CA LEU A 182 45.19 10.07 38.21
C LEU A 182 46.19 10.55 37.14
N GLU A 183 45.71 11.06 36.00
CA GLU A 183 46.55 11.66 34.95
C GLU A 183 47.19 12.98 35.40
N ARG A 184 46.46 13.83 36.15
CA ARG A 184 46.94 15.13 36.63
C ARG A 184 47.93 15.05 37.78
N GLU A 185 47.71 14.16 38.74
CA GLU A 185 48.58 13.99 39.91
C GLU A 185 49.97 13.41 39.54
N GLY A 186 50.20 12.99 38.28
CA GLY A 186 51.49 12.50 37.80
C GLY A 186 52.01 11.21 38.49
N GLY A 187 51.23 10.62 39.41
CA GLY A 187 51.63 9.47 40.23
C GLY A 187 51.88 8.17 39.46
N ILE A 188 51.40 8.10 38.21
CA ILE A 188 51.45 6.90 37.36
C ILE A 188 52.90 6.51 36.96
N HIS A 189 53.91 7.34 37.25
CA HIS A 189 55.30 7.10 36.84
C HIS A 189 56.04 5.99 37.60
N HIS A 190 55.52 5.46 38.71
CA HIS A 190 56.26 4.49 39.55
C HIS A 190 55.88 3.02 39.33
N ASP A 191 54.74 2.71 38.68
CA ASP A 191 54.28 1.32 38.44
C ASP A 191 53.59 1.19 37.06
N GLU A 192 54.23 0.43 36.16
CA GLU A 192 53.74 0.19 34.81
C GLU A 192 52.43 -0.62 34.77
N ALA A 193 52.20 -1.48 35.76
CA ALA A 193 50.97 -2.27 35.84
C ALA A 193 49.74 -1.39 36.14
N LEU A 194 49.88 -0.41 37.04
CA LEU A 194 48.81 0.55 37.33
C LEU A 194 48.55 1.47 36.14
N ARG A 195 49.60 1.89 35.42
CA ARG A 195 49.48 2.69 34.19
C ARG A 195 48.67 1.96 33.12
N THR A 196 49.01 0.71 32.85
CA THR A 196 48.31 -0.11 31.84
C THR A 196 46.85 -0.37 32.23
N ALA A 197 46.57 -0.60 33.51
CA ALA A 197 45.21 -0.71 34.03
C ALA A 197 44.39 0.58 33.79
N VAL A 198 44.94 1.76 34.12
CA VAL A 198 44.27 3.05 33.89
C VAL A 198 44.00 3.30 32.40
N MET A 199 44.98 3.04 31.53
CA MET A 199 44.79 3.21 30.09
C MET A 199 43.74 2.24 29.52
N SER A 200 43.73 0.99 29.99
CA SER A 200 42.73 -0.01 29.56
C SER A 200 41.32 0.36 30.04
N ALA A 201 41.20 0.84 31.29
CA ALA A 201 39.95 1.30 31.85
C ALA A 201 39.44 2.55 31.11
N ASN A 202 40.30 3.53 30.81
CA ASN A 202 39.92 4.72 30.05
C ASN A 202 39.37 4.35 28.65
N ARG A 203 40.06 3.46 27.91
CA ARG A 203 39.56 2.96 26.61
C ARG A 203 38.20 2.28 26.74
N SER A 204 38.01 1.46 27.77
CA SER A 204 36.73 0.78 28.00
C SER A 204 35.61 1.75 28.36
N LEU A 205 35.89 2.80 29.15
CA LEU A 205 34.93 3.85 29.48
C LEU A 205 34.50 4.65 28.26
N VAL A 206 35.39 4.90 27.29
CA VAL A 206 35.04 5.55 26.01
C VAL A 206 34.02 4.70 25.24
N VAL A 207 34.27 3.40 25.09
CA VAL A 207 33.33 2.48 24.41
C VAL A 207 32.00 2.40 25.14
N LEU A 208 32.02 2.34 26.48
CA LEU A 208 30.81 2.30 27.30
C LEU A 208 30.03 3.61 27.27
N ARG A 209 30.70 4.75 27.12
CA ARG A 209 30.08 6.05 26.87
C ARG A 209 29.28 6.05 25.57
N ASP A 210 29.85 5.55 24.48
CA ASP A 210 29.15 5.49 23.19
C ASP A 210 27.96 4.51 23.24
N ARG A 211 28.07 3.46 24.05
CA ARG A 211 26.96 2.54 24.33
C ARG A 211 25.88 3.20 25.18
N LEU A 212 26.26 3.95 26.22
CA LEU A 212 25.36 4.69 27.09
C LEU A 212 24.54 5.69 26.28
N LEU A 213 25.18 6.48 25.41
CA LEU A 213 24.48 7.43 24.53
C LEU A 213 23.49 6.72 23.61
N ARG A 214 23.86 5.58 23.02
CA ARG A 214 22.92 4.75 22.21
C ARG A 214 21.76 4.20 23.03
N CYS A 215 21.99 3.81 24.28
CA CYS A 215 20.92 3.38 25.18
C CYS A 215 20.00 4.54 25.60
N ILE A 216 20.55 5.74 25.81
CA ILE A 216 19.78 6.97 26.01
C ILE A 216 18.92 7.23 24.78
N ASP A 217 19.51 7.25 23.58
CA ASP A 217 18.77 7.49 22.33
C ASP A 217 17.64 6.46 22.14
N SER A 218 17.89 5.19 22.44
CA SER A 218 16.86 4.13 22.39
C SER A 218 15.68 4.39 23.32
N VAL A 219 15.89 5.02 24.48
CA VAL A 219 14.81 5.41 25.41
C VAL A 219 14.17 6.74 24.99
N LEU A 220 14.92 7.64 24.35
CA LEU A 220 14.34 8.87 23.82
C LEU A 220 13.41 8.60 22.62
N VAL A 221 13.70 7.60 21.79
CA VAL A 221 12.91 7.25 20.60
C VAL A 221 11.69 6.36 20.92
N SER A 222 11.62 5.76 22.10
CA SER A 222 10.50 4.86 22.44
C SER A 222 9.17 5.59 22.56
N VAL A 223 8.17 5.06 21.87
CA VAL A 223 6.81 5.64 21.78
C VAL A 223 5.84 5.04 22.81
N ASN A 224 6.13 3.84 23.32
CA ASN A 224 5.19 3.10 24.18
C ASN A 224 5.23 3.56 25.64
N GLU A 225 4.22 4.31 26.05
CA GLU A 225 4.04 4.85 27.41
C GLU A 225 4.02 3.78 28.50
N LYS A 226 3.47 2.58 28.22
CA LYS A 226 3.47 1.45 29.16
C LYS A 226 4.88 0.88 29.41
N LEU A 227 5.79 1.01 28.45
CA LEU A 227 7.16 0.47 28.52
C LEU A 227 8.20 1.50 28.93
N THR A 228 7.91 2.79 28.72
CA THR A 228 8.79 3.92 29.03
C THR A 228 7.93 5.08 29.54
N PRO A 229 7.71 5.19 30.85
CA PRO A 229 6.95 6.29 31.43
C PRO A 229 7.69 7.63 31.24
N ARG A 230 6.97 8.75 31.28
CA ARG A 230 7.57 10.10 31.16
C ARG A 230 8.66 10.36 32.21
N SER A 231 8.58 9.70 33.37
CA SER A 231 9.61 9.76 34.42
C SER A 231 10.95 9.17 33.97
N ASP A 232 10.93 8.08 33.20
CA ASP A 232 12.13 7.47 32.62
C ASP A 232 12.74 8.34 31.53
N LEU A 233 11.89 9.01 30.74
CA LEU A 233 12.33 9.96 29.73
C LEU A 233 13.09 11.14 30.36
N LEU A 234 12.53 11.72 31.42
CA LEU A 234 13.17 12.78 32.19
C LEU A 234 14.49 12.32 32.83
N LYS A 235 14.55 11.08 33.34
CA LYS A 235 15.79 10.47 33.87
C LYS A 235 16.83 10.24 32.78
N ALA A 236 16.43 9.85 31.56
CA ALA A 236 17.33 9.69 30.42
C ALA A 236 17.88 11.05 29.93
N LEU A 237 17.05 12.10 29.89
CA LEU A 237 17.48 13.46 29.54
C LEU A 237 18.43 14.06 30.59
N SER A 238 18.13 13.86 31.87
CA SER A 238 19.02 14.27 32.96
C SER A 238 20.33 13.46 32.98
N ALA A 239 20.29 12.18 32.59
CA ALA A 239 21.48 11.37 32.35
C ALA A 239 22.34 11.90 31.20
N TYR A 240 21.74 12.42 30.12
CA TYR A 240 22.47 13.09 29.06
C TYR A 240 23.08 14.42 29.53
N GLY A 241 22.28 15.28 30.19
CA GLY A 241 22.75 16.57 30.71
C GLY A 241 23.90 16.45 31.73
N LEU A 242 23.86 15.43 32.59
CA LEU A 242 24.95 15.11 33.52
C LEU A 242 26.23 14.66 32.82
N HIS A 243 26.10 13.92 31.73
CA HIS A 243 27.23 13.35 31.00
C HIS A 243 28.00 14.41 30.19
N THR A 244 27.28 15.32 29.54
CA THR A 244 27.83 16.38 28.70
C THR A 244 28.06 17.70 29.45
N GLY A 245 27.39 17.90 30.59
CA GLY A 245 27.37 19.17 31.34
C GLY A 245 26.42 20.22 30.76
N SER A 246 25.57 19.84 29.80
CA SER A 246 24.67 20.76 29.08
C SER A 246 23.46 21.19 29.92
N GLY A 247 23.05 22.46 29.78
CA GLY A 247 21.87 23.02 30.44
C GLY A 247 20.55 22.53 29.84
N ALA A 248 19.42 22.95 30.43
CA ALA A 248 18.08 22.49 30.04
C ALA A 248 17.78 22.73 28.55
N ARG A 249 18.15 23.89 28.01
CA ARG A 249 17.95 24.26 26.60
C ARG A 249 18.67 23.32 25.63
N ASP A 250 19.93 23.04 25.90
CA ASP A 250 20.74 22.16 25.05
C ASP A 250 20.30 20.70 25.17
N THR A 251 19.85 20.26 26.36
CA THR A 251 19.25 18.92 26.53
C THR A 251 17.93 18.78 25.77
N LEU A 252 17.10 19.84 25.72
CA LEU A 252 15.88 19.85 24.91
C LEU A 252 16.20 19.83 23.41
N ARG A 253 17.20 20.60 22.95
CA ARG A 253 17.63 20.56 21.54
C ARG A 253 18.15 19.18 21.16
N TYR A 254 18.88 18.52 22.05
CA TYR A 254 19.32 17.13 21.84
C TYR A 254 18.12 16.19 21.71
N PHE A 255 17.14 16.31 22.60
CA PHE A 255 15.92 15.50 22.56
C PHE A 255 15.17 15.63 21.23
N LEU A 256 14.90 16.87 20.80
CA LEU A 256 14.27 17.18 19.51
C LEU A 256 15.08 16.64 18.34
N ARG A 257 16.42 16.77 18.38
CA ARG A 257 17.30 16.23 17.33
C ARG A 257 17.25 14.71 17.25
N VAL A 258 17.28 14.00 18.39
CA VAL A 258 17.24 12.53 18.41
C VAL A 258 15.90 12.01 17.87
N ARG A 259 14.79 12.58 18.32
CA ARG A 259 13.46 12.20 17.81
C ARG A 259 13.24 12.62 16.36
N GLY A 260 13.70 13.81 15.96
CA GLY A 260 13.67 14.29 14.59
C GLY A 260 14.46 13.38 13.63
N ASN A 261 15.66 12.95 14.02
CA ASN A 261 16.44 11.97 13.27
C ASN A 261 15.72 10.62 13.16
N ALA A 262 15.04 10.18 14.22
CA ALA A 262 14.27 8.94 14.21
C ALA A 262 12.99 9.02 13.35
N LEU A 263 12.38 10.21 13.22
CA LEU A 263 11.28 10.45 12.28
C LEU A 263 11.77 10.39 10.82
N ALA A 264 12.92 11.00 10.54
CA ALA A 264 13.54 11.01 9.22
C ALA A 264 14.09 9.64 8.78
N MET A 265 14.54 8.82 9.73
CA MET A 265 14.98 7.45 9.46
C MET A 265 13.80 6.48 9.48
N SER A 266 13.83 5.42 8.65
CA SER A 266 12.84 4.35 8.77
C SER A 266 12.98 3.68 10.15
N ILE A 267 11.92 3.75 10.97
CA ILE A 267 11.87 3.22 12.34
C ILE A 267 12.16 1.70 12.44
N GLY A 268 12.36 0.99 11.32
CA GLY A 268 12.87 -0.39 11.29
C GLY A 268 14.28 -0.58 11.90
N ASN A 269 15.10 0.48 12.01
CA ASN A 269 16.49 0.34 12.50
C ASN A 269 16.70 0.56 14.02
N TRP A 270 15.71 1.09 14.74
CA TRP A 270 15.89 1.47 16.15
C TRP A 270 15.36 0.43 17.14
N GLU A 271 14.41 -0.41 16.72
CA GLU A 271 13.81 -1.46 17.54
C GLU A 271 14.54 -2.81 17.42
N GLY A 272 15.88 -2.81 17.46
CA GLY A 272 16.69 -4.00 17.73
C GLY A 272 16.57 -5.22 16.80
N GLN A 273 15.78 -5.16 15.72
CA GLN A 273 15.80 -6.13 14.62
C GLN A 273 16.74 -5.60 13.54
N GLN A 274 18.05 -5.78 13.78
CA GLN A 274 18.99 -5.83 12.65
C GLN A 274 18.62 -7.06 11.82
N GLN A 275 17.79 -6.90 10.79
CA GLN A 275 17.89 -7.77 9.63
C GLN A 275 19.01 -7.19 8.74
N PRO A 276 20.16 -7.86 8.58
CA PRO A 276 21.35 -7.26 7.96
C PRO A 276 21.30 -7.12 6.42
N SER A 277 20.14 -7.15 5.77
CA SER A 277 20.12 -7.52 4.34
C SER A 277 19.45 -6.56 3.36
N LEU A 278 19.11 -5.31 3.71
CA LEU A 278 18.76 -4.31 2.68
C LEU A 278 19.29 -2.90 2.99
N PRO A 279 19.76 -2.16 1.96
CA PRO A 279 20.21 -0.78 2.11
C PRO A 279 19.07 0.12 2.64
N ALA A 280 19.43 1.15 3.42
CA ALA A 280 18.49 2.11 4.03
C ALA A 280 17.56 2.82 3.03
N SER A 281 17.87 2.78 1.73
CA SER A 281 17.04 3.31 0.64
C SER A 281 15.94 2.34 0.16
N ALA A 282 15.94 1.08 0.61
CA ALA A 282 15.08 0.00 0.11
C ALA A 282 14.26 -0.70 1.20
N ALA A 283 14.24 -0.20 2.44
CA ALA A 283 13.32 -0.71 3.44
C ALA A 283 11.88 -0.44 2.97
N VAL A 284 11.14 -1.52 2.68
CA VAL A 284 9.73 -1.47 2.28
C VAL A 284 8.98 -0.67 3.34
N ARG A 285 8.48 0.50 2.95
CA ARG A 285 7.75 1.39 3.85
C ARG A 285 6.41 0.75 4.16
N THR A 286 6.25 0.25 5.37
CA THR A 286 4.99 -0.40 5.75
C THR A 286 4.00 0.64 6.29
N PRO A 287 2.68 0.43 6.12
CA PRO A 287 1.65 1.25 6.75
C PRO A 287 1.82 1.38 8.28
N LYS A 288 2.34 0.33 8.93
CA LYS A 288 2.62 0.32 10.38
C LYS A 288 3.76 1.25 10.77
N ASP A 289 4.78 1.39 9.93
CA ASP A 289 5.91 2.31 10.19
C ASP A 289 5.46 3.78 10.15
N ILE A 290 4.47 4.11 9.32
CA ILE A 290 3.88 5.45 9.27
C ILE A 290 3.15 5.76 10.58
N LEU A 291 2.30 4.84 11.04
CA LEU A 291 1.56 5.04 12.30
C LEU A 291 2.51 5.23 13.49
N ARG A 292 3.62 4.47 13.53
CA ARG A 292 4.66 4.62 14.55
C ARG A 292 5.34 5.99 14.50
N ARG A 293 5.61 6.52 13.30
CA ARG A 293 6.22 7.85 13.13
C ARG A 293 5.26 8.97 13.49
N LEU A 294 4.00 8.87 13.08
CA LEU A 294 2.98 9.84 13.46
C LEU A 294 2.83 9.93 14.98
N ASN A 295 2.75 8.77 15.64
CA ASN A 295 2.70 8.71 17.09
C ASN A 295 3.99 9.28 17.71
N LEU A 296 5.18 8.95 17.19
CA LEU A 296 6.43 9.58 17.66
C LEU A 296 6.41 11.11 17.52
N TYR A 297 5.89 11.64 16.41
CA TYR A 297 5.77 13.08 16.17
C TYR A 297 4.83 13.72 17.20
N ALA A 298 3.61 13.23 17.34
CA ALA A 298 2.65 13.80 18.27
C ALA A 298 3.07 13.62 19.74
N LYS A 299 3.63 12.45 20.09
CA LYS A 299 4.22 12.18 21.41
C LYS A 299 5.37 13.14 21.72
N THR A 300 6.13 13.59 20.73
CA THR A 300 7.18 14.61 20.93
C THR A 300 6.58 15.94 21.34
N LEU A 301 5.54 16.39 20.67
CA LEU A 301 4.84 17.63 21.05
C LEU A 301 4.27 17.53 22.47
N GLN A 302 3.62 16.40 22.81
CA GLN A 302 3.09 16.14 24.15
C GLN A 302 4.18 16.05 25.23
N ASP A 303 5.29 15.35 24.96
CA ASP A 303 6.36 15.16 25.93
C ASP A 303 7.12 16.46 26.18
N VAL A 304 7.38 17.28 25.15
CA VAL A 304 7.98 18.62 25.34
C VAL A 304 7.07 19.47 26.23
N GLN A 305 5.77 19.50 25.95
CA GLN A 305 4.79 20.21 26.77
C GLN A 305 4.74 19.71 28.22
N ALA A 306 4.87 18.40 28.44
CA ALA A 306 4.81 17.82 29.77
C ALA A 306 6.09 18.02 30.60
N LEU A 307 7.25 18.11 29.94
CA LEU A 307 8.59 18.18 30.56
C LEU A 307 9.10 19.61 30.77
N THR A 308 8.62 20.56 29.98
CA THR A 308 9.08 21.95 29.99
C THR A 308 7.96 22.87 30.51
N PRO A 309 8.29 24.03 31.12
CA PRO A 309 9.64 24.55 31.37
C PRO A 309 10.31 23.99 32.65
N SER A 310 9.55 23.71 33.72
CA SER A 310 10.14 23.50 35.06
C SER A 310 10.69 22.10 35.31
N LYS A 311 9.99 21.03 34.93
CA LYS A 311 10.35 19.65 35.37
C LYS A 311 11.75 19.23 34.94
N LEU A 312 12.16 19.55 33.71
CA LEU A 312 13.50 19.25 33.21
C LEU A 312 14.57 20.09 33.93
N ALA A 313 14.32 21.39 34.13
CA ALA A 313 15.22 22.30 34.84
C ALA A 313 15.40 21.88 36.30
N ASP A 314 14.30 21.53 36.98
CA ASP A 314 14.28 21.07 38.37
C ASP A 314 15.04 19.74 38.54
N ALA A 315 14.89 18.81 37.59
CA ALA A 315 15.60 17.54 37.60
C ALA A 315 17.12 17.74 37.47
N LEU A 316 17.56 18.62 36.57
CA LEU A 316 18.97 18.97 36.40
C LEU A 316 19.52 19.73 37.61
N ALA A 317 18.73 20.63 38.22
CA ALA A 317 19.09 21.31 39.46
C ALA A 317 19.19 20.34 40.64
N GLY A 318 18.32 19.31 40.69
CA GLY A 318 18.34 18.25 41.70
C GLY A 318 19.66 17.46 41.71
N LEU A 319 20.28 17.24 40.55
CA LEU A 319 21.57 16.56 40.44
C LEU A 319 22.75 17.33 41.05
N LYS A 320 22.60 18.63 41.31
CA LYS A 320 23.64 19.49 41.93
C LYS A 320 23.60 19.48 43.45
N LYS A 321 22.48 19.06 44.07
CA LYS A 321 22.22 19.20 45.51
C LYS A 321 23.10 18.30 46.38
N LYS A 322 23.56 17.15 45.86
CA LYS A 322 24.38 16.16 46.59
C LYS A 322 25.71 15.94 45.87
N ALA A 323 26.78 15.76 46.64
CA ALA A 323 28.06 15.31 46.09
C ALA A 323 27.94 13.89 45.52
N LEU A 324 28.69 13.59 44.45
CA LEU A 324 28.56 12.34 43.69
C LEU A 324 28.77 11.09 44.58
N LEU A 325 29.78 11.09 45.47
CA LEU A 325 30.05 9.97 46.38
C LEU A 325 29.09 9.88 47.58
N ALA A 326 28.25 10.90 47.79
CA ALA A 326 27.21 10.91 48.82
C ALA A 326 25.87 10.34 48.32
N ASP A 327 25.79 9.95 47.04
CA ASP A 327 24.59 9.34 46.47
C ASP A 327 24.42 7.88 46.91
N ASP A 328 23.26 7.57 47.49
CA ASP A 328 22.93 6.25 48.04
C ASP A 328 22.90 5.18 46.94
N ALA A 329 22.46 5.55 45.73
CA ALA A 329 22.40 4.62 44.59
C ALA A 329 23.80 4.20 44.10
N LEU A 330 24.80 5.07 44.21
CA LEU A 330 26.19 4.73 43.89
C LEU A 330 26.85 3.86 44.96
N ARG A 331 26.51 4.09 46.23
CA ARG A 331 27.01 3.29 47.36
C ARG A 331 26.47 1.87 47.36
N ALA A 332 25.25 1.68 46.87
CA ALA A 332 24.62 0.36 46.73
C ALA A 332 25.31 -0.55 45.69
N ILE A 333 26.20 -0.04 44.83
CA ILE A 333 26.94 -0.85 43.86
C ILE A 333 28.05 -1.63 44.57
N GLU A 334 27.81 -2.93 44.83
CA GLU A 334 28.75 -3.83 45.48
C GLU A 334 30.15 -3.86 44.84
N GLY A 335 30.21 -3.73 43.51
CA GLY A 335 31.48 -3.75 42.76
C GLY A 335 32.38 -2.54 43.01
N LEU A 336 31.85 -1.45 43.57
CA LEU A 336 32.57 -0.20 43.74
C LEU A 336 33.13 -0.02 45.17
N ARG A 337 32.54 -0.69 46.17
CA ARG A 337 32.92 -0.67 47.61
C ARG A 337 33.36 0.71 48.10
N LEU A 338 32.50 1.69 47.89
CA LEU A 338 32.77 3.08 48.27
C LEU A 338 32.86 3.27 49.80
N ASP A 339 32.29 2.36 50.58
CA ASP A 339 32.46 2.27 52.03
C ASP A 339 33.93 2.16 52.46
N ILE A 340 34.72 1.37 51.73
CA ILE A 340 36.15 1.15 52.00
C ILE A 340 37.01 2.15 51.23
N TYR A 341 36.72 2.33 49.94
CA TYR A 341 37.63 3.06 49.05
C TYR A 341 37.42 4.58 49.02
N SER A 342 36.28 5.11 49.49
CA SER A 342 36.03 6.57 49.52
C SER A 342 37.07 7.34 50.36
N ARG A 343 37.64 6.72 51.40
CA ARG A 343 38.72 7.30 52.20
C ARG A 343 40.03 7.49 51.40
N TRP A 344 40.21 6.81 50.28
CA TRP A 344 41.40 6.94 49.44
C TRP A 344 41.19 7.89 48.26
N CYS A 345 39.95 8.34 48.03
CA CYS A 345 39.64 9.45 47.15
C CYS A 345 40.09 10.78 47.78
N GLY A 346 40.63 11.68 46.96
CA GLY A 346 41.03 13.02 47.39
C GLY A 346 39.82 13.93 47.57
N ASP A 347 40.02 15.09 48.18
CA ASP A 347 38.93 16.03 48.47
C ASP A 347 38.20 16.49 47.21
N GLU A 348 38.92 16.60 46.08
CA GLU A 348 38.34 16.90 44.75
C GLU A 348 37.25 15.91 44.32
N ILE A 349 37.39 14.61 44.66
CA ILE A 349 36.42 13.57 44.28
C ILE A 349 35.33 13.42 45.36
N ARG A 350 35.70 13.56 46.64
CA ARG A 350 34.75 13.43 47.77
C ARG A 350 33.69 14.51 47.79
N TYR A 351 34.08 15.74 47.51
CA TYR A 351 33.18 16.89 47.48
C TYR A 351 32.76 17.29 46.06
N TYR A 352 33.01 16.41 45.07
CA TYR A 352 32.63 16.70 43.69
C TYR A 352 31.12 16.82 43.53
N THR A 353 30.67 18.00 43.11
CA THR A 353 29.33 18.24 42.58
C THR A 353 29.42 18.41 41.06
N PRO A 354 28.59 17.70 40.27
CA PRO A 354 28.61 17.84 38.83
C PRO A 354 28.30 19.27 38.39
N PHE A 355 29.15 19.81 37.53
CA PHE A 355 28.88 21.08 36.86
C PHE A 355 27.94 20.85 35.68
N ILE A 356 26.73 21.39 35.77
CA ILE A 356 25.75 21.43 34.68
C ILE A 356 25.43 22.92 34.49
N GLN A 357 25.38 23.41 33.25
CA GLN A 357 25.01 24.80 32.99
C GLN A 357 23.62 25.13 33.58
N HIS A 358 23.49 26.27 34.25
CA HIS A 358 22.20 26.78 34.75
C HIS A 358 21.57 27.61 33.65
N ASP A 359 20.78 26.99 32.78
CA ASP A 359 19.93 27.69 31.82
C ASP A 359 18.50 27.50 32.27
N ASP A 360 17.84 28.59 32.68
CA ASP A 360 16.42 28.58 32.98
C ASP A 360 15.64 28.62 31.67
N LEU A 361 14.88 27.56 31.41
CA LEU A 361 14.14 27.40 30.17
C LEU A 361 12.88 28.25 30.22
N GLN A 362 12.84 29.36 29.49
CA GLN A 362 11.62 30.17 29.39
C GLN A 362 10.62 29.53 28.41
N PRO A 363 9.30 29.70 28.60
CA PRO A 363 8.29 29.20 27.67
C PRO A 363 8.54 29.67 26.22
N GLN A 364 8.96 30.92 26.03
CA GLN A 364 9.28 31.49 24.71
C GLN A 364 10.42 30.75 24.00
N ASP A 365 11.44 30.30 24.73
CA ASP A 365 12.57 29.55 24.17
C ASP A 365 12.17 28.14 23.73
N VAL A 366 11.29 27.48 24.51
CA VAL A 366 10.71 26.18 24.13
C VAL A 366 9.89 26.34 22.85
N ASN A 367 9.09 27.40 22.80
CA ASN A 367 8.25 27.69 21.66
C ASN A 367 9.08 27.96 20.39
N GLY A 368 10.13 28.76 20.48
CA GLY A 368 11.04 28.98 19.35
C GLY A 368 11.70 27.69 18.84
N LEU A 369 12.13 26.80 19.75
CA LEU A 369 12.72 25.50 19.37
C LEU A 369 11.70 24.55 18.71
N LEU A 370 10.44 24.56 19.18
CA LEU A 370 9.37 23.77 18.57
C LEU A 370 8.94 24.33 17.21
N PHE A 371 8.88 25.66 17.06
CA PHE A 371 8.56 26.33 15.80
C PHE A 371 9.57 26.00 14.69
N GLU A 372 10.86 25.90 15.03
CA GLU A 372 11.87 25.45 14.06
C GLU A 372 11.76 23.96 13.72
N TRP A 373 11.32 23.13 14.68
CA TRP A 373 11.34 21.67 14.57
C TRP A 373 10.07 21.08 13.93
N ALA A 374 8.89 21.51 14.39
CA ALA A 374 7.60 20.94 14.03
C ALA A 374 7.28 20.98 12.52
N PRO A 375 7.43 22.11 11.79
CA PRO A 375 7.11 22.15 10.36
C PRO A 375 8.07 21.30 9.52
N VAL A 376 9.37 21.34 9.82
CA VAL A 376 10.39 20.57 9.09
C VAL A 376 10.08 19.07 9.16
N HIS A 377 9.78 18.56 10.36
CA HIS A 377 9.52 17.14 10.54
C HIS A 377 8.11 16.72 10.11
N ARG A 378 7.14 17.65 10.15
CA ARG A 378 5.82 17.46 9.53
C ARG A 378 5.95 17.21 8.04
N ASP A 379 6.65 18.09 7.33
CA ASP A 379 6.76 18.03 5.87
C ASP A 379 7.52 16.76 5.43
N ILE A 380 8.59 16.37 6.16
CA ILE A 380 9.28 15.08 5.95
C ILE A 380 8.32 13.90 6.12
N PHE A 381 7.47 13.92 7.15
CA PHE A 381 6.51 12.86 7.39
C PHE A 381 5.43 12.82 6.29
N ILE A 382 4.89 13.96 5.87
CA ILE A 382 3.87 14.04 4.81
C ILE A 382 4.43 13.54 3.48
N ASP A 383 5.67 13.90 3.14
CA ASP A 383 6.39 13.36 1.98
C ASP A 383 6.52 11.83 2.04
N ASP A 384 6.84 11.30 3.21
CA ASP A 384 6.98 9.86 3.44
C ASP A 384 5.65 9.11 3.38
N LEU A 385 4.57 9.71 3.92
CA LEU A 385 3.20 9.23 3.79
C LEU A 385 2.79 9.20 2.32
N GLY A 386 3.01 10.30 1.58
CA GLY A 386 2.71 10.40 0.16
C GLY A 386 3.42 9.34 -0.68
N LYS A 387 4.72 9.09 -0.43
CA LYS A 387 5.47 8.02 -1.10
C LYS A 387 4.92 6.62 -0.81
N THR A 388 4.45 6.37 0.41
CA THR A 388 3.91 5.06 0.79
C THR A 388 2.51 4.84 0.24
N VAL A 389 1.66 5.86 0.33
CA VAL A 389 0.31 5.84 -0.23
C VAL A 389 0.38 5.65 -1.74
N LYS A 390 1.31 6.32 -2.45
CA LYS A 390 1.57 6.10 -3.89
C LYS A 390 1.91 4.66 -4.26
N SER A 391 2.52 3.89 -3.36
CA SER A 391 2.84 2.47 -3.60
C SER A 391 1.62 1.54 -3.46
N MET A 392 0.52 2.02 -2.87
CA MET A 392 -0.70 1.26 -2.64
C MET A 392 -1.68 1.45 -3.81
N GLY A 393 -2.18 0.34 -4.36
CA GLY A 393 -3.16 0.33 -5.46
C GLY A 393 -4.55 -0.20 -5.09
N GLU A 394 -4.73 -0.63 -3.84
CA GLU A 394 -5.99 -1.14 -3.31
C GLU A 394 -6.69 -0.05 -2.49
N LEU A 395 -7.89 0.35 -2.94
CA LEU A 395 -8.64 1.46 -2.37
C LEU A 395 -8.98 1.22 -0.90
N LYS A 396 -9.41 -0.01 -0.57
CA LYS A 396 -9.76 -0.40 0.80
C LYS A 396 -8.57 -0.26 1.76
N ALA A 397 -7.40 -0.74 1.37
CA ALA A 397 -6.19 -0.63 2.18
C ALA A 397 -5.78 0.85 2.40
N ILE A 398 -5.96 1.72 1.39
CA ILE A 398 -5.69 3.16 1.52
C ILE A 398 -6.68 3.80 2.50
N VAL A 399 -7.97 3.45 2.43
CA VAL A 399 -8.99 3.95 3.36
C VAL A 399 -8.75 3.44 4.78
N ASP A 400 -8.36 2.19 4.98
CA ASP A 400 -8.01 1.66 6.30
C ASP A 400 -6.80 2.40 6.90
N LEU A 401 -5.80 2.71 6.07
CA LEU A 401 -4.67 3.56 6.47
C LEU A 401 -5.12 5.00 6.80
N ARG A 402 -6.00 5.60 5.97
CA ARG A 402 -6.61 6.92 6.22
C ARG A 402 -7.27 6.95 7.59
N THR A 403 -8.15 5.98 7.85
CA THR A 403 -8.87 5.88 9.11
C THR A 403 -7.91 5.73 10.29
N SER A 404 -6.88 4.89 10.16
CA SER A 404 -5.88 4.68 11.22
C SER A 404 -5.04 5.94 11.49
N VAL A 405 -4.56 6.61 10.45
CA VAL A 405 -3.73 7.83 10.55
C VAL A 405 -4.52 8.98 11.15
N LEU A 406 -5.72 9.24 10.64
CA LEU A 406 -6.56 10.34 11.13
C LEU A 406 -7.04 10.08 12.56
N ARG A 407 -7.42 8.86 12.93
CA ARG A 407 -7.80 8.53 14.32
C ARG A 407 -6.66 8.76 15.31
N LEU A 408 -5.45 8.32 14.97
CA LEU A 408 -4.28 8.58 15.81
C LEU A 408 -4.03 10.08 15.96
N TRP A 409 -4.06 10.83 14.85
CA TRP A 409 -3.84 12.26 14.91
C TRP A 409 -4.92 12.98 15.73
N ILE A 410 -6.21 12.69 15.53
CA ILE A 410 -7.31 13.31 16.28
C ILE A 410 -7.18 13.03 17.79
N ALA A 411 -6.89 11.78 18.17
CA ALA A 411 -6.73 11.41 19.57
C ALA A 411 -5.51 12.10 20.22
N GLU A 412 -4.44 12.32 19.45
CA GLU A 412 -3.20 12.93 19.94
C GLU A 412 -3.22 14.46 19.86
N SER A 413 -3.91 15.05 18.87
CA SER A 413 -3.97 16.50 18.61
C SER A 413 -4.75 17.25 19.67
N SER A 414 -5.83 16.65 20.20
CA SER A 414 -6.60 17.23 21.33
C SER A 414 -5.74 17.42 22.58
N ARG A 415 -4.66 16.63 22.73
CA ARG A 415 -3.74 16.70 23.86
C ARG A 415 -2.58 17.66 23.65
N VAL A 416 -2.33 18.07 22.40
CA VAL A 416 -1.28 19.03 22.04
C VAL A 416 -1.86 20.44 22.15
N ARG A 417 -1.51 21.18 23.21
CA ARG A 417 -1.98 22.58 23.37
C ARG A 417 -1.04 23.62 22.76
N TYR A 418 -0.12 23.17 21.90
CA TYR A 418 0.82 24.06 21.25
C TYR A 418 0.12 24.71 20.05
N ASP A 419 -0.65 25.76 20.32
CA ASP A 419 -1.21 26.63 19.29
C ASP A 419 -0.52 28.00 19.41
N TYR A 420 0.23 28.36 18.37
CA TYR A 420 0.70 29.71 18.18
C TYR A 420 -0.48 30.54 17.65
N SER A 421 -1.03 31.41 18.49
CA SER A 421 -1.56 32.69 18.02
C SER A 421 -0.37 33.65 18.09
N PRO A 422 -0.01 34.36 17.01
CA PRO A 422 0.70 35.62 17.19
C PRO A 422 -0.20 36.50 18.06
N ASP A 423 0.18 36.77 19.30
CA ASP A 423 -0.61 37.59 20.19
C ASP A 423 -0.74 39.02 19.64
N ASP A 424 -1.98 39.52 19.67
CA ASP A 424 -2.33 40.86 20.14
C ASP A 424 -1.92 42.06 19.28
N ASP A 425 -2.45 42.13 18.05
CA ASP A 425 -2.78 43.40 17.41
C ASP A 425 -4.13 43.26 16.68
N GLY A 426 -5.23 43.43 17.43
CA GLY A 426 -6.52 44.02 17.04
C GLY A 426 -7.14 43.89 15.63
N GLU A 427 -6.68 43.02 14.75
CA GLU A 427 -7.19 42.87 13.39
C GLU A 427 -7.51 41.40 13.14
N LYS A 428 -8.80 41.09 13.29
CA LYS A 428 -9.39 39.82 12.89
C LYS A 428 -9.29 39.70 11.37
N ASP A 429 -8.15 39.24 10.87
CA ASP A 429 -8.06 38.73 9.51
C ASP A 429 -8.28 37.22 9.56
N ASP A 430 -9.27 36.74 8.80
CA ASP A 430 -9.85 35.38 8.84
C ASP A 430 -8.90 34.27 8.31
N GLY A 431 -7.62 34.27 8.70
CA GLY A 431 -6.57 33.47 8.05
C GLY A 431 -5.55 32.75 8.94
N ASP A 432 -5.75 32.65 10.25
CA ASP A 432 -4.75 32.08 11.17
C ASP A 432 -4.88 30.55 11.29
N ILE A 433 -4.08 29.79 10.53
CA ILE A 433 -4.15 28.32 10.46
C ILE A 433 -3.28 27.70 11.57
N ARG A 434 -3.93 27.26 12.65
CA ARG A 434 -3.35 26.43 13.73
C ARG A 434 -2.54 25.26 13.16
N GLU A 435 -1.36 24.96 13.74
CA GLU A 435 -0.49 23.86 13.30
C GLU A 435 -1.21 22.50 13.30
N SER A 436 -2.09 22.28 14.28
CA SER A 436 -2.94 21.10 14.39
C SER A 436 -3.86 20.92 13.16
N THR A 437 -4.52 22.01 12.75
CA THR A 437 -5.40 22.07 11.58
C THR A 437 -4.61 21.94 10.28
N SER A 438 -3.42 22.55 10.22
CA SER A 438 -2.52 22.44 9.07
C SER A 438 -2.08 20.99 8.84
N MET A 439 -1.62 20.30 9.89
CA MET A 439 -1.23 18.89 9.80
C MET A 439 -2.43 17.99 9.42
N PHE A 440 -3.59 18.20 10.04
CA PHE A 440 -4.81 17.47 9.70
C PHE A 440 -5.20 17.63 8.22
N ASN A 441 -5.17 18.86 7.71
CA ASN A 441 -5.50 19.14 6.31
C ASN A 441 -4.48 18.55 5.33
N GLN A 442 -3.18 18.57 5.66
CA GLN A 442 -2.13 17.97 4.84
C GLN A 442 -2.22 16.43 4.81
N LEU A 443 -2.53 15.80 5.94
CA LEU A 443 -2.82 14.37 6.03
C LEU A 443 -3.99 13.99 5.12
N ARG A 444 -5.09 14.75 5.23
CA ARG A 444 -6.32 14.55 4.47
C ARG A 444 -6.08 14.73 2.97
N SER A 445 -5.45 15.84 2.55
CA SER A 445 -5.21 16.14 1.13
C SER A 445 -4.30 15.09 0.49
N THR A 446 -3.18 14.75 1.12
CA THR A 446 -2.20 13.79 0.58
C THR A 446 -2.83 12.42 0.30
N ILE A 447 -3.70 11.95 1.20
CA ILE A 447 -4.38 10.66 1.03
C ILE A 447 -5.51 10.77 0.00
N ASN A 448 -6.33 11.82 0.07
CA ASN A 448 -7.46 12.02 -0.84
C ASN A 448 -7.01 12.24 -2.29
N ASP A 449 -5.91 12.98 -2.52
CA ASP A 449 -5.34 13.18 -3.86
C ASP A 449 -4.89 11.86 -4.48
N HIS A 450 -4.33 10.95 -3.67
CA HIS A 450 -4.02 9.60 -4.15
C HIS A 450 -5.27 8.74 -4.36
N LEU A 451 -6.28 8.83 -3.50
CA LEU A 451 -7.57 8.15 -3.72
C LEU A 451 -8.20 8.58 -5.05
N LEU A 452 -8.18 9.88 -5.37
CA LEU A 452 -8.64 10.43 -6.65
C LEU A 452 -7.81 9.86 -7.82
N SER A 453 -6.48 9.85 -7.69
CA SER A 453 -5.61 9.26 -8.71
C SER A 453 -5.87 7.76 -8.91
N VAL A 454 -6.10 7.00 -7.84
CA VAL A 454 -6.44 5.57 -7.93
C VAL A 454 -7.78 5.41 -8.64
N ILE A 455 -8.80 6.22 -8.34
CA ILE A 455 -10.08 6.19 -9.06
C ILE A 455 -9.85 6.38 -10.56
N ASP A 456 -9.06 7.39 -10.97
CA ASP A 456 -8.73 7.60 -12.38
C ASP A 456 -8.06 6.38 -13.02
N THR A 457 -7.10 5.76 -12.33
CA THR A 457 -6.45 4.54 -12.86
C THR A 457 -7.43 3.37 -13.00
N LYS A 458 -8.40 3.21 -12.09
CA LYS A 458 -9.42 2.15 -12.18
C LYS A 458 -10.44 2.44 -13.29
N VAL A 459 -10.91 3.68 -13.39
CA VAL A 459 -11.83 4.12 -14.44
C VAL A 459 -11.18 4.01 -15.83
N HIS A 460 -9.91 4.39 -15.96
CA HIS A 460 -9.15 4.29 -17.21
C HIS A 460 -9.02 2.85 -17.73
N LYS A 461 -9.15 1.82 -16.88
CA LYS A 461 -9.17 0.41 -17.31
C LYS A 461 -10.39 0.06 -18.17
N LEU A 462 -11.43 0.89 -18.22
CA LEU A 462 -12.56 0.70 -19.15
C LEU A 462 -12.09 0.60 -20.61
N ARG A 463 -10.97 1.28 -20.96
CA ARG A 463 -10.37 1.18 -22.30
C ARG A 463 -10.00 -0.25 -22.71
N LEU A 464 -9.78 -1.15 -21.74
CA LEU A 464 -9.48 -2.55 -22.00
C LEU A 464 -10.63 -3.22 -22.76
N VAL A 465 -11.88 -2.85 -22.49
CA VAL A 465 -13.05 -3.35 -23.24
C VAL A 465 -12.97 -2.90 -24.70
N GLY A 466 -12.57 -1.66 -24.95
CA GLY A 466 -12.32 -1.15 -26.30
C GLY A 466 -11.17 -1.86 -27.00
N SER A 467 -10.07 -2.16 -26.30
CA SER A 467 -8.95 -2.90 -26.89
C SER A 467 -9.29 -4.36 -27.17
N GLU A 468 -10.08 -5.03 -26.31
CA GLU A 468 -10.59 -6.37 -26.58
C GLU A 468 -11.50 -6.37 -27.82
N ALA A 469 -12.36 -5.35 -27.96
CA ALA A 469 -13.18 -5.20 -29.16
C ALA A 469 -12.33 -4.98 -30.42
N SER A 470 -11.27 -4.17 -30.34
CA SER A 470 -10.33 -3.97 -31.45
C SER A 470 -9.59 -5.27 -31.81
N ALA A 471 -9.12 -6.01 -30.81
CA ALA A 471 -8.43 -7.29 -31.01
C ALA A 471 -9.34 -8.33 -31.66
N ALA A 472 -10.60 -8.43 -31.21
CA ALA A 472 -11.61 -9.30 -31.82
C ALA A 472 -11.86 -8.94 -33.29
N LEU A 473 -11.94 -7.64 -33.63
CA LEU A 473 -12.15 -7.16 -35.00
C LEU A 473 -10.91 -7.29 -35.91
N ALA A 474 -9.71 -7.29 -35.33
CA ALA A 474 -8.46 -7.52 -36.05
C ALA A 474 -8.24 -9.01 -36.36
N ALA A 475 -8.62 -9.90 -35.45
CA ALA A 475 -8.56 -11.35 -35.62
C ALA A 475 -9.79 -11.94 -36.34
N TRP A 476 -10.70 -11.08 -36.82
CA TRP A 476 -12.00 -11.50 -37.34
C TRP A 476 -11.87 -12.42 -38.56
N ARG A 477 -12.49 -13.60 -38.49
CA ARG A 477 -12.57 -14.58 -39.57
C ARG A 477 -13.98 -15.13 -39.65
N GLU A 478 -14.63 -14.94 -40.80
CA GLU A 478 -15.99 -15.43 -41.07
C GLU A 478 -16.06 -16.94 -40.81
N GLY A 479 -17.14 -17.38 -40.14
CA GLY A 479 -17.36 -18.80 -39.82
C GLY A 479 -16.47 -19.40 -38.72
N THR A 480 -15.60 -18.61 -38.07
CA THR A 480 -14.78 -19.09 -36.94
C THR A 480 -14.86 -18.18 -35.71
N THR A 481 -14.83 -16.84 -35.88
CA THR A 481 -14.99 -15.91 -34.76
C THR A 481 -16.44 -15.62 -34.39
N ASP A 482 -17.36 -15.87 -35.34
CA ASP A 482 -18.80 -15.60 -35.18
C ASP A 482 -19.63 -16.86 -34.89
N THR A 483 -19.02 -18.05 -34.95
CA THR A 483 -19.72 -19.31 -34.73
C THR A 483 -19.76 -19.70 -33.26
N HIS A 484 -20.95 -20.06 -32.79
CA HIS A 484 -21.12 -20.78 -31.53
C HIS A 484 -20.76 -22.26 -31.71
N LEU A 485 -20.00 -22.84 -30.78
CA LEU A 485 -19.87 -24.30 -30.67
C LEU A 485 -21.25 -24.90 -30.35
N SER A 486 -21.54 -26.11 -30.82
CA SER A 486 -22.81 -26.78 -30.50
C SER A 486 -22.85 -27.13 -29.00
N LEU A 487 -24.01 -26.92 -28.35
CA LEU A 487 -24.25 -27.39 -26.98
C LEU A 487 -23.99 -28.90 -26.83
N TRP A 488 -24.15 -29.64 -27.93
CA TRP A 488 -24.01 -31.08 -27.95
C TRP A 488 -22.64 -31.53 -28.47
N ASP A 489 -21.74 -30.58 -28.77
CA ASP A 489 -20.36 -30.90 -29.14
C ASP A 489 -19.60 -31.39 -27.89
N PRO A 490 -18.97 -32.59 -27.93
CA PRO A 490 -18.17 -33.11 -26.83
C PRO A 490 -17.06 -32.15 -26.35
N SER A 491 -16.57 -31.27 -27.24
CA SER A 491 -15.53 -30.30 -26.93
C SER A 491 -16.00 -29.15 -26.02
N THR A 492 -17.30 -28.83 -25.99
CA THR A 492 -17.87 -27.71 -25.21
C THR A 492 -17.81 -27.96 -23.70
N PHE A 493 -17.92 -29.23 -23.28
CA PHE A 493 -17.89 -29.64 -21.87
C PHE A 493 -16.72 -30.58 -21.53
N SER A 494 -15.72 -30.68 -22.41
CA SER A 494 -14.56 -31.54 -22.21
C SER A 494 -13.79 -31.12 -20.95
N GLY A 495 -13.94 -31.89 -19.86
CA GLY A 495 -13.35 -31.62 -18.54
C GLY A 495 -14.35 -31.34 -17.42
N ILE A 496 -15.65 -31.28 -17.73
CA ILE A 496 -16.73 -31.05 -16.77
C ILE A 496 -17.61 -32.31 -16.71
N ASP A 497 -17.63 -32.97 -15.56
CA ASP A 497 -18.53 -34.09 -15.32
C ASP A 497 -19.94 -33.57 -14.97
N LEU A 498 -20.83 -33.60 -15.97
CA LEU A 498 -22.25 -33.21 -15.85
C LEU A 498 -23.04 -34.11 -14.88
N THR A 499 -22.47 -35.22 -14.43
CA THR A 499 -23.13 -36.16 -13.49
C THR A 499 -22.91 -35.81 -12.02
N VAL A 500 -21.99 -34.88 -11.71
CA VAL A 500 -21.71 -34.46 -10.33
C VAL A 500 -22.77 -33.45 -9.85
N PRO A 501 -23.57 -33.77 -8.82
CA PRO A 501 -24.58 -32.85 -8.31
C PRO A 501 -23.91 -31.61 -7.68
N SER A 502 -24.51 -30.43 -7.88
CA SER A 502 -24.11 -29.17 -7.24
C SER A 502 -24.11 -29.33 -5.70
N GLY A 503 -22.95 -29.58 -5.09
CA GLY A 503 -22.82 -29.69 -3.63
C GLY A 503 -21.61 -30.47 -3.10
N SER A 504 -20.89 -31.26 -3.89
CA SER A 504 -19.70 -31.97 -3.38
C SER A 504 -18.47 -31.04 -3.31
N SER A 505 -18.09 -30.68 -2.08
CA SER A 505 -17.00 -29.75 -1.73
C SER A 505 -15.57 -30.28 -1.94
N THR A 506 -15.36 -31.30 -2.79
CA THR A 506 -14.07 -31.98 -2.91
C THR A 506 -13.08 -31.36 -3.91
N GLY A 507 -13.35 -30.18 -4.46
CA GLY A 507 -12.42 -29.43 -5.30
C GLY A 507 -12.29 -27.99 -4.86
N GLY A 508 -11.13 -27.61 -4.31
CA GLY A 508 -10.84 -26.25 -3.87
C GLY A 508 -10.83 -25.24 -5.03
N ASN A 509 -11.97 -24.60 -5.25
CA ASN A 509 -12.16 -23.18 -5.59
C ASN A 509 -13.67 -23.02 -5.85
N GLY A 510 -14.31 -22.09 -5.16
CA GLY A 510 -15.77 -21.91 -5.13
C GLY A 510 -16.42 -21.47 -6.46
N GLY A 511 -16.32 -22.28 -7.51
CA GLY A 511 -17.08 -22.16 -8.75
C GLY A 511 -18.28 -23.09 -8.74
N GLY A 512 -19.48 -22.56 -8.99
CA GLY A 512 -20.73 -23.33 -9.04
C GLY A 512 -20.65 -24.56 -9.95
N GLY A 513 -21.32 -25.64 -9.55
CA GLY A 513 -21.22 -26.96 -10.18
C GLY A 513 -21.58 -27.02 -11.67
N ALA A 514 -21.43 -28.20 -12.28
CA ALA A 514 -21.62 -28.42 -13.72
C ALA A 514 -22.97 -27.91 -14.27
N ALA A 515 -24.04 -27.99 -13.46
CA ALA A 515 -25.36 -27.45 -13.82
C ALA A 515 -25.37 -25.91 -13.93
N ALA A 516 -24.62 -25.20 -13.08
CA ALA A 516 -24.50 -23.74 -13.14
C ALA A 516 -23.74 -23.31 -14.40
N GLN A 517 -22.70 -24.06 -14.78
CA GLN A 517 -21.93 -23.81 -16.01
C GLN A 517 -22.77 -24.08 -17.26
N PHE A 518 -23.53 -25.18 -17.30
CA PHE A 518 -24.49 -25.45 -18.36
C PHE A 518 -25.55 -24.32 -18.47
N ALA A 519 -26.12 -23.89 -17.34
CA ALA A 519 -27.08 -22.79 -17.32
C ALA A 519 -26.46 -21.47 -17.83
N THR A 520 -25.22 -21.14 -17.44
CA THR A 520 -24.52 -19.95 -17.96
C THR A 520 -24.27 -20.04 -19.46
N GLU A 521 -24.09 -21.24 -20.00
CA GLU A 521 -23.77 -21.51 -21.40
C GLU A 521 -25.03 -21.58 -22.29
N VAL A 522 -26.18 -21.92 -21.71
CA VAL A 522 -27.50 -21.69 -22.32
C VAL A 522 -27.81 -20.19 -22.34
N ILE A 523 -27.58 -19.49 -21.23
CA ILE A 523 -27.79 -18.04 -21.14
C ILE A 523 -26.86 -17.29 -22.11
N SER A 524 -25.59 -17.70 -22.25
CA SER A 524 -24.65 -17.08 -23.20
C SER A 524 -25.19 -17.15 -24.64
N ARG A 525 -25.74 -18.30 -25.05
CA ARG A 525 -26.38 -18.48 -26.38
C ARG A 525 -27.67 -17.69 -26.54
N LEU A 526 -28.54 -17.65 -25.54
CA LEU A 526 -29.77 -16.83 -25.59
C LEU A 526 -29.47 -15.34 -25.83
N TYR A 527 -28.32 -14.86 -25.34
CA TYR A 527 -27.82 -13.51 -25.58
C TYR A 527 -26.82 -13.40 -26.76
N GLY A 528 -26.66 -14.44 -27.58
CA GLY A 528 -25.75 -14.43 -28.74
C GLY A 528 -24.27 -14.21 -28.39
N ARG A 529 -23.84 -14.53 -27.16
CA ARG A 529 -22.47 -14.30 -26.68
C ARG A 529 -21.51 -15.35 -27.25
N ASN A 530 -20.89 -15.03 -28.38
CA ASN A 530 -19.75 -15.76 -28.93
C ASN A 530 -18.50 -15.64 -28.03
N ASP A 531 -17.46 -16.44 -28.26
CA ASP A 531 -16.18 -16.35 -27.50
C ASP A 531 -15.62 -14.91 -27.52
N ALA A 532 -15.67 -14.24 -28.68
CA ALA A 532 -15.28 -12.85 -28.84
C ALA A 532 -16.11 -11.88 -27.97
N VAL A 533 -17.45 -12.03 -27.96
CA VAL A 533 -18.35 -11.19 -27.14
C VAL A 533 -18.13 -11.48 -25.66
N SER A 534 -17.95 -12.75 -25.29
CA SER A 534 -17.75 -13.19 -23.91
C SER A 534 -16.48 -12.63 -23.30
N LYS A 535 -15.38 -12.54 -24.07
CA LYS A 535 -14.13 -11.89 -23.61
C LYS A 535 -14.32 -10.42 -23.30
N ALA A 536 -14.92 -9.65 -24.21
CA ALA A 536 -15.17 -8.23 -24.02
C ALA A 536 -16.17 -7.96 -22.87
N VAL A 537 -17.23 -8.77 -22.77
CA VAL A 537 -18.24 -8.66 -21.71
C VAL A 537 -17.69 -9.10 -20.35
N ALA A 538 -16.84 -10.12 -20.28
CA ALA A 538 -16.16 -10.51 -19.05
C ALA A 538 -15.20 -9.42 -18.57
N SER A 539 -14.44 -8.81 -19.48
CA SER A 539 -13.60 -7.63 -19.19
C SER A 539 -14.44 -6.49 -18.60
N TYR A 540 -15.57 -6.16 -19.24
CA TYR A 540 -16.50 -5.14 -18.73
C TYR A 540 -17.08 -5.49 -17.35
N LYS A 541 -17.54 -6.74 -17.14
CA LYS A 541 -18.07 -7.19 -15.83
C LYS A 541 -17.01 -7.09 -14.74
N SER A 542 -15.79 -7.52 -15.01
CA SER A 542 -14.69 -7.43 -14.04
C SER A 542 -14.37 -5.97 -13.68
N TRP A 543 -14.38 -5.07 -14.66
CA TRP A 543 -14.22 -3.65 -14.45
C TRP A 543 -15.39 -3.05 -13.65
N PHE A 544 -16.63 -3.44 -13.98
CA PHE A 544 -17.82 -2.96 -13.29
C PHE A 544 -17.80 -3.31 -11.80
N HIS A 545 -17.40 -4.54 -11.44
CA HIS A 545 -17.22 -4.94 -10.05
C HIS A 545 -16.18 -4.09 -9.33
N VAL A 546 -15.07 -3.75 -9.98
CA VAL A 546 -14.05 -2.85 -9.40
C VAL A 546 -14.62 -1.44 -9.14
N ILE A 547 -15.51 -0.93 -9.98
CA ILE A 547 -16.17 0.37 -9.76
C ILE A 547 -17.25 0.28 -8.68
N ASP A 548 -17.99 -0.82 -8.60
CA ASP A 548 -18.95 -1.08 -7.53
C ASP A 548 -18.26 -1.17 -6.16
N ASP A 549 -17.09 -1.84 -6.10
CA ASP A 549 -16.24 -1.87 -4.91
C ASP A 549 -15.82 -0.45 -4.48
N VAL A 550 -15.48 0.44 -5.42
CA VAL A 550 -15.20 1.86 -5.13
C VAL A 550 -16.42 2.52 -4.49
N GLY A 551 -17.62 2.30 -5.04
CA GLY A 551 -18.87 2.78 -4.47
C GLY A 551 -19.09 2.29 -3.04
N SER A 552 -18.82 1.01 -2.77
CA SER A 552 -18.94 0.41 -1.43
C SER A 552 -17.98 1.05 -0.41
N VAL A 553 -16.75 1.36 -0.82
CA VAL A 553 -15.74 2.02 0.02
C VAL A 553 -16.12 3.47 0.30
N VAL A 554 -16.66 4.19 -0.68
CA VAL A 554 -17.15 5.57 -0.48
C VAL A 554 -18.35 5.60 0.46
N GLU A 555 -19.25 4.62 0.36
CA GLU A 555 -20.36 4.49 1.29
C GLU A 555 -19.90 4.12 2.71
N GLN A 556 -18.85 3.30 2.83
CA GLN A 556 -18.19 3.06 4.12
C GLN A 556 -17.66 4.37 4.72
N LEU A 557 -17.02 5.24 3.92
CA LEU A 557 -16.54 6.56 4.37
C LEU A 557 -17.68 7.47 4.87
N ARG A 558 -18.85 7.47 4.21
CA ARG A 558 -20.03 8.23 4.65
C ARG A 558 -20.56 7.78 6.01
N ARG A 559 -20.46 6.49 6.31
CA ARG A 559 -20.94 5.88 7.57
C ARG A 559 -19.95 5.99 8.72
N GLN A 560 -18.70 6.40 8.46
CA GLN A 560 -17.69 6.55 9.51
C GLN A 560 -18.06 7.69 10.45
N ARG A 561 -18.10 7.39 11.75
CA ARG A 561 -18.17 8.37 12.82
C ARG A 561 -16.77 8.73 13.31
N TRP A 562 -16.57 10.02 13.59
CA TRP A 562 -15.28 10.60 13.99
C TRP A 562 -15.36 11.22 15.40
N GLU A 563 -16.03 10.53 16.32
CA GLU A 563 -16.08 10.86 17.73
C GLU A 563 -14.78 10.43 18.42
N ASN A 564 -14.28 11.26 19.34
CA ASN A 564 -13.18 10.90 20.23
C ASN A 564 -13.75 10.09 21.41
N ASP A 565 -14.45 9.00 21.11
CA ASP A 565 -14.92 8.06 22.13
C ASP A 565 -13.68 7.40 22.71
N GLY A 566 -13.23 7.96 23.83
CA GLY A 566 -12.24 7.35 24.69
C GLY A 566 -12.65 5.91 24.94
N LEU A 567 -11.67 5.02 24.80
CA LEU A 567 -11.75 3.65 25.27
C LEU A 567 -12.35 3.64 26.68
N ASP A 568 -13.57 3.14 26.78
CA ASP A 568 -14.38 3.04 27.99
C ASP A 568 -14.03 1.79 28.82
N ASP A 569 -12.77 1.34 28.79
CA ASP A 569 -12.33 0.19 29.57
C ASP A 569 -10.95 0.47 30.21
N ASP A 570 -11.02 0.68 31.53
CA ASP A 570 -9.96 0.51 32.53
C ASP A 570 -8.77 1.48 32.48
N ASP A 571 -8.82 2.55 33.28
CA ASP A 571 -7.86 2.82 34.37
C ASP A 571 -8.07 4.24 34.96
N ASP A 572 -8.24 4.29 36.28
CA ASP A 572 -8.39 5.49 37.10
C ASP A 572 -7.16 6.42 37.04
N GLU A 573 -7.13 7.41 36.14
CA GLU A 573 -6.36 8.65 36.34
C GLU A 573 -7.25 9.87 36.02
N GLN A 574 -7.93 10.33 37.07
CA GLN A 574 -8.53 11.66 37.19
C GLN A 574 -7.47 12.72 36.85
N ASP A 575 -7.58 13.38 35.70
CA ASP A 575 -7.40 14.83 35.51
C ASP A 575 -7.25 15.20 34.00
N MET A 576 -8.20 16.02 33.50
CA MET A 576 -8.21 16.69 32.18
C MET A 576 -8.37 15.84 30.90
N MET A 577 -9.51 15.14 30.73
CA MET A 577 -10.06 14.94 29.38
C MET A 577 -10.69 16.26 28.92
N MET A 578 -9.98 17.01 28.08
CA MET A 578 -10.56 18.15 27.36
C MET A 578 -11.57 17.57 26.36
N VAL A 579 -12.86 17.69 26.66
CA VAL A 579 -13.92 17.49 25.67
C VAL A 579 -13.65 18.52 24.57
N GLU A 580 -13.36 18.06 23.36
CA GLU A 580 -13.22 18.96 22.21
C GLU A 580 -14.53 19.73 22.02
N ASP A 581 -14.47 20.99 21.61
CA ASP A 581 -15.67 21.78 21.35
C ASP A 581 -16.56 21.06 20.32
N GLU A 582 -17.86 20.96 20.59
CA GLU A 582 -18.84 20.28 19.72
C GLU A 582 -18.75 20.80 18.27
N GLU A 583 -18.53 22.10 18.10
CA GLU A 583 -18.33 22.73 16.78
C GLU A 583 -17.14 22.14 16.01
N THR A 584 -16.04 21.79 16.69
CA THR A 584 -14.85 21.19 16.06
C THR A 584 -15.12 19.75 15.64
N ILE A 585 -15.91 19.02 16.42
CA ILE A 585 -16.34 17.65 16.11
C ILE A 585 -17.31 17.66 14.92
N GLU A 586 -18.28 18.58 14.92
CA GLU A 586 -19.23 18.76 13.82
C GLU A 586 -18.54 19.18 12.52
N GLN A 587 -17.63 20.16 12.56
CA GLN A 587 -16.83 20.57 11.41
C GLN A 587 -16.03 19.40 10.85
N ARG A 588 -15.35 18.63 11.69
CA ARG A 588 -14.60 17.45 11.27
C ARG A 588 -15.49 16.38 10.64
N GLN A 589 -16.65 16.12 11.23
CA GLN A 589 -17.62 15.17 10.70
C GLN A 589 -18.12 15.65 9.33
N GLN A 590 -18.39 16.94 9.15
CA GLN A 590 -18.75 17.53 7.86
C GLN A 590 -17.64 17.32 6.82
N LEU A 591 -16.39 17.64 7.15
CA LEU A 591 -15.24 17.47 6.26
C LEU A 591 -15.01 16.00 5.84
N LEU A 592 -14.99 15.07 6.80
CA LEU A 592 -14.56 13.68 6.57
C LEU A 592 -15.67 12.74 6.09
N SER A 593 -16.93 12.98 6.48
CA SER A 593 -18.07 12.09 6.18
C SER A 593 -19.01 12.62 5.09
N ARG A 594 -19.02 13.93 4.83
CA ARG A 594 -19.83 14.54 3.76
C ARG A 594 -18.95 15.00 2.61
N GLU A 595 -18.10 16.00 2.83
CA GLU A 595 -17.34 16.63 1.73
C GLU A 595 -16.37 15.68 1.03
N ASP A 596 -15.61 14.88 1.80
CA ASP A 596 -14.65 13.93 1.22
C ASP A 596 -15.34 12.86 0.36
N PRO A 597 -16.37 12.13 0.84
CA PRO A 597 -17.13 11.23 0.01
C PRO A 597 -17.82 11.91 -1.18
N GLU A 598 -18.37 13.11 -1.01
CA GLU A 598 -18.98 13.87 -2.10
C GLU A 598 -17.97 14.18 -3.19
N ARG A 599 -16.78 14.66 -2.84
CA ARG A 599 -15.68 14.93 -3.77
C ARG A 599 -15.21 13.66 -4.49
N LEU A 600 -15.16 12.52 -3.81
CA LEU A 600 -14.84 11.24 -4.44
C LEU A 600 -15.96 10.79 -5.40
N THR A 601 -17.23 10.96 -5.04
CA THR A 601 -18.36 10.61 -5.92
C THR A 601 -18.48 11.51 -7.14
N SER A 602 -18.31 12.82 -6.98
CA SER A 602 -18.37 13.78 -8.09
C SER A 602 -17.23 13.51 -9.08
N HIS A 603 -16.00 13.33 -8.57
CA HIS A 603 -14.85 12.98 -9.39
C HIS A 603 -15.01 11.63 -10.09
N LEU A 604 -15.51 10.59 -9.40
CA LEU A 604 -15.85 9.31 -10.02
C LEU A 604 -16.85 9.51 -11.16
N SER A 605 -17.91 10.30 -10.96
CA SER A 605 -18.92 10.56 -11.98
C SER A 605 -18.35 11.28 -13.20
N ASP A 606 -17.51 12.30 -13.01
CA ASP A 606 -16.85 13.05 -14.09
C ASP A 606 -15.87 12.17 -14.87
N SER A 607 -15.06 11.38 -14.16
CA SER A 607 -14.12 10.45 -14.79
C SER A 607 -14.85 9.33 -15.55
N LEU A 608 -15.97 8.83 -15.04
CA LEU A 608 -16.81 7.85 -15.74
C LEU A 608 -17.40 8.46 -17.03
N VAL A 609 -17.95 9.68 -17.00
CA VAL A 609 -18.47 10.35 -18.19
C VAL A 609 -17.39 10.47 -19.27
N LYS A 610 -16.17 10.90 -18.90
CA LYS A 610 -15.03 10.99 -19.82
C LYS A 610 -14.64 9.61 -20.39
N ALA A 611 -14.59 8.58 -19.55
CA ALA A 611 -14.19 7.24 -19.97
C ALA A 611 -15.22 6.58 -20.91
N PHE A 612 -16.52 6.76 -20.65
CA PHE A 612 -17.57 6.27 -21.54
C PHE A 612 -17.62 7.05 -22.86
N ALA A 613 -17.37 8.37 -22.85
CA ALA A 613 -17.24 9.15 -24.08
C ALA A 613 -16.07 8.66 -24.95
N ALA A 614 -14.90 8.40 -24.35
CA ALA A 614 -13.75 7.85 -25.04
C ALA A 614 -14.00 6.43 -25.57
N LEU A 615 -14.72 5.58 -24.83
CA LEU A 615 -15.11 4.26 -25.30
C LEU A 615 -16.11 4.35 -26.47
N ASP A 616 -17.08 5.27 -26.41
CA ASP A 616 -18.06 5.51 -27.48
C ASP A 616 -17.38 5.96 -28.77
N GLU A 617 -16.47 6.92 -28.67
CA GLU A 617 -15.63 7.40 -29.77
C GLU A 617 -14.81 6.25 -30.36
N HIS A 618 -14.12 5.47 -29.52
CA HIS A 618 -13.31 4.34 -29.97
C HIS A 618 -14.15 3.26 -30.68
N LEU A 619 -15.33 2.90 -30.17
CA LEU A 619 -16.22 1.94 -30.83
C LEU A 619 -16.81 2.50 -32.14
N THR A 620 -17.10 3.81 -32.19
CA THR A 620 -17.57 4.49 -33.40
C THR A 620 -16.48 4.51 -34.47
N ASP A 621 -15.23 4.82 -34.11
CA ASP A 621 -14.09 4.81 -35.02
C ASP A 621 -13.81 3.40 -35.57
N LEU A 622 -13.91 2.37 -34.72
CA LEU A 622 -13.77 0.99 -35.16
C LEU A 622 -14.84 0.61 -36.19
N TRP A 623 -16.08 1.05 -35.97
CA TRP A 623 -17.18 0.85 -36.90
C TRP A 623 -16.98 1.61 -38.21
N ASP A 624 -16.62 2.89 -38.16
CA ASP A 624 -16.42 3.72 -39.36
C ASP A 624 -15.26 3.20 -40.23
N LYS A 625 -14.16 2.74 -39.62
CA LYS A 625 -13.05 2.08 -40.32
C LYS A 625 -13.51 0.82 -41.07
N LYS A 626 -14.31 -0.02 -40.42
CA LYS A 626 -14.83 -1.25 -41.04
C LYS A 626 -15.84 -0.95 -42.15
N LYS A 627 -16.69 0.05 -41.95
CA LYS A 627 -17.64 0.52 -42.96
C LYS A 627 -16.94 1.04 -44.22
N GLN A 628 -15.79 1.69 -44.07
CA GLN A 628 -14.98 2.21 -45.19
C GLN A 628 -14.17 1.13 -45.91
N GLN A 629 -13.79 0.04 -45.25
CA GLN A 629 -13.06 -1.12 -45.85
C GLN A 629 -13.92 -1.96 -46.82
N LYS A 630 -15.03 -1.42 -47.32
CA LYS A 630 -16.06 -2.07 -48.15
C LYS A 630 -15.56 -2.65 -49.49
N GLU A 631 -14.33 -2.35 -49.89
CA GLU A 631 -13.79 -2.70 -51.22
C GLU A 631 -12.94 -3.98 -51.26
N VAL A 632 -12.55 -4.58 -50.12
CA VAL A 632 -11.58 -5.70 -50.12
C VAL A 632 -12.07 -7.00 -49.46
N ALA A 633 -13.04 -6.93 -48.54
CA ALA A 633 -13.59 -8.12 -47.86
C ALA A 633 -15.04 -8.35 -48.27
N GLY A 634 -15.40 -9.60 -48.58
CA GLY A 634 -16.66 -10.00 -49.21
C GLY A 634 -17.96 -9.45 -48.58
N PRO A 635 -19.09 -9.59 -49.30
CA PRO A 635 -20.36 -8.87 -49.02
C PRO A 635 -20.97 -9.10 -47.62
N ASN A 636 -20.58 -10.15 -46.90
CA ASN A 636 -21.21 -10.57 -45.65
C ASN A 636 -20.44 -10.22 -44.36
N ASN A 637 -19.16 -9.88 -44.46
CA ASN A 637 -18.29 -9.73 -43.27
C ASN A 637 -18.73 -8.54 -42.38
N ASN A 638 -19.17 -7.44 -43.00
CA ASN A 638 -19.59 -6.25 -42.26
C ASN A 638 -20.88 -6.49 -41.46
N GLY A 639 -21.76 -7.41 -41.89
CA GLY A 639 -22.99 -7.76 -41.18
C GLY A 639 -22.74 -8.44 -39.84
N GLN A 640 -21.85 -9.45 -39.85
CA GLN A 640 -21.45 -10.17 -38.65
C GLN A 640 -20.74 -9.24 -37.63
N VAL A 641 -19.91 -8.32 -38.13
CA VAL A 641 -19.30 -7.27 -37.31
C VAL A 641 -20.36 -6.34 -36.69
N ALA A 642 -21.41 -5.97 -37.42
CA ALA A 642 -22.50 -5.18 -36.88
C ALA A 642 -23.28 -5.93 -35.77
N MET A 643 -23.53 -7.23 -35.96
CA MET A 643 -24.13 -8.10 -34.93
C MET A 643 -23.27 -8.14 -33.66
N TYR A 644 -21.96 -8.34 -33.80
CA TYR A 644 -21.00 -8.31 -32.70
C TYR A 644 -21.05 -7.00 -31.90
N LEU A 645 -20.98 -5.86 -32.59
CA LEU A 645 -21.02 -4.54 -31.96
C LEU A 645 -22.37 -4.26 -31.28
N LEU A 646 -23.49 -4.67 -31.87
CA LEU A 646 -24.82 -4.54 -31.25
C LEU A 646 -24.92 -5.35 -29.96
N ARG A 647 -24.40 -6.58 -29.94
CA ARG A 647 -24.37 -7.42 -28.73
C ARG A 647 -23.50 -6.81 -27.63
N LEU A 648 -22.31 -6.30 -27.99
CA LEU A 648 -21.41 -5.62 -27.07
C LEU A 648 -22.04 -4.35 -26.47
N LEU A 649 -22.62 -3.49 -27.32
CA LEU A 649 -23.30 -2.26 -26.90
C LEU A 649 -24.49 -2.57 -26.00
N ARG A 650 -25.28 -3.61 -26.32
CA ARG A 650 -26.41 -4.05 -25.49
C ARG A 650 -25.93 -4.50 -24.11
N ASP A 651 -24.92 -5.36 -24.04
CA ASP A 651 -24.42 -5.88 -22.76
C ASP A 651 -23.84 -4.76 -21.88
N ILE A 652 -23.09 -3.81 -22.45
CA ILE A 652 -22.60 -2.62 -21.71
C ILE A 652 -23.77 -1.73 -21.26
N ARG A 653 -24.75 -1.46 -22.15
CA ARG A 653 -25.91 -0.63 -21.82
C ARG A 653 -26.86 -1.26 -20.80
N SER A 654 -26.88 -2.59 -20.69
CA SER A 654 -27.70 -3.30 -19.71
C SER A 654 -27.28 -3.05 -18.26
N ARG A 655 -26.04 -2.60 -18.04
CA ARG A 655 -25.45 -2.37 -16.70
C ARG A 655 -24.64 -1.08 -16.65
N LEU A 656 -25.24 0.03 -17.06
CA LEU A 656 -24.59 1.33 -16.89
C LEU A 656 -24.54 1.72 -15.40
N PRO A 657 -23.45 2.34 -14.92
CA PRO A 657 -23.38 2.87 -13.56
C PRO A 657 -24.54 3.86 -13.29
N GLU A 658 -25.17 3.73 -12.11
CA GLU A 658 -26.20 4.68 -11.67
C GLU A 658 -25.55 6.03 -11.33
N GLN A 659 -25.94 7.08 -12.05
CA GLN A 659 -25.48 8.44 -11.78
C GLN A 659 -26.52 9.13 -10.90
N GLN A 660 -26.10 9.66 -9.74
CA GLN A 660 -26.95 10.51 -8.91
C GLN A 660 -27.23 11.80 -9.68
N GLN A 661 -28.47 11.97 -10.13
CA GLN A 661 -28.91 13.16 -10.86
C GLN A 661 -29.01 14.35 -9.90
N HIS A 662 -27.92 15.07 -9.68
CA HIS A 662 -27.96 16.41 -9.12
C HIS A 662 -27.82 17.42 -10.25
N GLY A 663 -28.94 17.80 -10.87
CA GLY A 663 -29.01 18.89 -11.84
C GLY A 663 -29.83 18.57 -13.08
N HIS A 664 -30.61 19.56 -13.53
CA HIS A 664 -31.49 19.58 -14.71
C HIS A 664 -30.81 19.35 -16.09
N ASP A 665 -29.58 18.86 -16.15
CA ASP A 665 -28.86 18.63 -17.40
C ASP A 665 -29.04 17.17 -17.86
N GLU A 666 -30.27 16.83 -18.30
CA GLU A 666 -30.61 15.53 -18.92
C GLU A 666 -29.78 15.25 -20.21
N GLY A 667 -28.95 16.20 -20.63
CA GLY A 667 -28.15 16.17 -21.84
C GLY A 667 -26.72 15.65 -21.74
N LYS A 668 -26.10 15.48 -20.55
CA LYS A 668 -24.67 15.12 -20.43
C LYS A 668 -24.41 13.84 -19.62
N GLY A 669 -25.17 12.78 -19.91
CA GLY A 669 -25.08 11.52 -19.17
C GLY A 669 -24.49 10.35 -19.96
N ILE A 670 -23.89 9.41 -19.22
CA ILE A 670 -23.43 8.09 -19.70
C ILE A 670 -24.54 7.36 -20.49
N ARG A 671 -25.82 7.65 -20.24
CA ARG A 671 -26.98 7.10 -20.94
C ARG A 671 -26.96 7.29 -22.47
N LYS A 672 -26.22 8.27 -22.98
CA LYS A 672 -26.05 8.52 -24.43
C LYS A 672 -25.10 7.54 -25.14
N PHE A 673 -24.30 6.78 -24.37
CA PHE A 673 -23.32 5.83 -24.89
C PHE A 673 -23.91 4.89 -25.96
N GLY A 674 -23.32 4.84 -27.16
CA GLY A 674 -23.72 3.96 -28.26
C GLY A 674 -24.97 4.37 -29.03
N LEU A 675 -25.71 5.41 -28.63
CA LEU A 675 -26.96 5.79 -29.32
C LEU A 675 -26.73 6.32 -30.74
N ARG A 676 -25.56 6.91 -31.01
CA ARG A 676 -25.19 7.46 -32.33
C ARG A 676 -24.92 6.35 -33.36
N THR A 677 -24.34 5.22 -32.94
CA THR A 677 -23.92 4.14 -33.83
C THR A 677 -25.03 3.14 -34.12
N ILE A 678 -25.95 2.92 -33.16
CA ILE A 678 -27.04 1.94 -33.24
C ILE A 678 -27.85 2.01 -34.55
N PRO A 679 -28.34 3.17 -35.04
CA PRO A 679 -29.14 3.21 -36.27
C PRO A 679 -28.38 2.67 -37.50
N SER A 680 -27.10 3.00 -37.62
CA SER A 680 -26.27 2.52 -38.74
C SER A 680 -25.98 1.02 -38.67
N LEU A 681 -25.85 0.49 -37.45
CA LEU A 681 -25.68 -0.95 -37.20
C LEU A 681 -26.98 -1.72 -37.51
N HIS A 682 -28.14 -1.19 -37.10
CA HIS A 682 -29.45 -1.79 -37.43
C HIS A 682 -29.73 -1.81 -38.93
N SER A 683 -29.39 -0.75 -39.67
CA SER A 683 -29.56 -0.74 -41.14
C SER A 683 -28.68 -1.80 -41.81
N LEU A 684 -27.43 -1.98 -41.36
CA LEU A 684 -26.58 -3.03 -41.94
C LEU A 684 -27.05 -4.44 -41.55
N LEU A 685 -27.45 -4.64 -40.29
CA LEU A 685 -28.07 -5.89 -39.82
C LEU A 685 -29.25 -6.27 -40.72
N ALA A 686 -30.18 -5.33 -40.93
CA ALA A 686 -31.35 -5.53 -41.79
C ALA A 686 -30.94 -5.96 -43.20
N LYS A 687 -30.00 -5.25 -43.84
CA LYS A 687 -29.52 -5.60 -45.18
C LYS A 687 -28.91 -6.99 -45.27
N THR A 688 -28.13 -7.40 -44.27
CA THR A 688 -27.47 -8.71 -44.27
C THR A 688 -28.45 -9.86 -44.11
N VAL A 689 -29.48 -9.69 -43.27
CA VAL A 689 -30.53 -10.69 -43.07
C VAL A 689 -31.44 -10.81 -44.29
N LEU A 690 -31.57 -9.73 -45.08
CA LEU A 690 -32.43 -9.70 -46.27
C LEU A 690 -31.87 -10.39 -47.51
N VAL A 691 -30.54 -10.52 -47.63
CA VAL A 691 -29.90 -11.03 -48.87
C VAL A 691 -30.48 -12.38 -49.30
N SER A 692 -30.48 -13.38 -48.41
CA SER A 692 -30.93 -14.73 -48.73
C SER A 692 -32.44 -14.85 -48.97
N PRO A 693 -33.33 -14.30 -48.10
CA PRO A 693 -34.77 -14.33 -48.34
C PRO A 693 -35.20 -13.63 -49.62
N VAL A 694 -34.56 -12.50 -49.97
CA VAL A 694 -34.89 -11.75 -51.19
C VAL A 694 -34.42 -12.50 -52.44
N ASP A 695 -33.23 -13.08 -52.43
CA ASP A 695 -32.73 -13.87 -53.56
C ASP A 695 -33.61 -15.10 -53.85
N GLU A 696 -34.05 -15.81 -52.81
CA GLU A 696 -35.01 -16.92 -52.97
C GLU A 696 -36.39 -16.43 -53.41
N PHE A 697 -36.82 -15.24 -52.96
CA PHE A 697 -38.07 -14.63 -53.44
C PHE A 697 -38.01 -14.31 -54.93
N VAL A 698 -36.90 -13.77 -55.43
CA VAL A 698 -36.69 -13.50 -56.86
C VAL A 698 -36.73 -14.80 -57.66
N THR A 699 -35.91 -15.77 -57.25
CA THR A 699 -35.66 -17.00 -58.03
C THR A 699 -36.79 -18.02 -57.94
N VAL A 700 -37.54 -18.07 -56.83
CA VAL A 700 -38.57 -19.10 -56.60
C VAL A 700 -39.98 -18.53 -56.61
N ALA A 701 -40.23 -17.38 -55.99
CA ALA A 701 -41.59 -16.85 -55.86
C ALA A 701 -42.00 -16.06 -57.10
N LEU A 702 -41.16 -15.13 -57.57
CA LEU A 702 -41.47 -14.29 -58.73
C LEU A 702 -41.28 -15.01 -60.06
N ALA A 703 -40.41 -16.03 -60.12
CA ALA A 703 -40.27 -16.88 -61.31
C ALA A 703 -41.49 -17.79 -61.57
N ARG A 704 -42.35 -18.02 -60.57
CA ARG A 704 -43.55 -18.84 -60.72
C ARG A 704 -44.68 -18.05 -61.36
N LYS A 705 -45.07 -18.44 -62.57
CA LYS A 705 -46.23 -17.90 -63.30
C LYS A 705 -47.54 -18.66 -63.02
N SER A 706 -47.51 -19.72 -62.20
CA SER A 706 -48.69 -20.53 -61.85
C SER A 706 -49.49 -19.94 -60.68
N VAL A 707 -50.80 -19.77 -60.86
CA VAL A 707 -51.71 -19.24 -59.83
C VAL A 707 -52.27 -20.38 -58.97
N VAL A 708 -52.29 -20.20 -57.65
CA VAL A 708 -52.67 -21.26 -56.69
C VAL A 708 -54.10 -21.07 -56.20
N GLY A 709 -54.91 -22.12 -56.36
CA GLY A 709 -56.14 -22.37 -55.60
C GLY A 709 -57.21 -21.28 -55.64
N ARG A 710 -58.20 -21.44 -56.51
CA ARG A 710 -59.44 -20.66 -56.45
C ARG A 710 -60.43 -21.34 -55.51
N GLY A 711 -61.17 -20.55 -54.72
CA GLY A 711 -62.31 -21.09 -53.98
C GLY A 711 -63.37 -21.52 -54.98
N LEU A 712 -63.65 -22.83 -55.07
CA LEU A 712 -64.58 -23.40 -56.05
C LEU A 712 -66.03 -22.83 -55.99
N TRP A 713 -66.34 -22.00 -54.98
CA TRP A 713 -67.71 -21.62 -54.61
C TRP A 713 -67.89 -20.16 -54.14
N GLU A 714 -66.91 -19.26 -54.32
CA GLU A 714 -67.02 -17.87 -53.82
C GLU A 714 -66.78 -16.79 -54.89
N GLY A 715 -67.87 -16.09 -55.24
CA GLY A 715 -67.86 -14.78 -55.90
C GLY A 715 -67.68 -14.79 -57.43
N SER A 716 -68.33 -13.84 -58.11
CA SER A 716 -68.01 -13.47 -59.50
C SER A 716 -67.33 -12.10 -59.47
N PRO A 717 -66.06 -11.94 -59.93
CA PRO A 717 -65.10 -12.98 -60.36
C PRO A 717 -64.54 -13.82 -59.19
N GLU A 718 -64.02 -15.01 -59.50
CA GLU A 718 -63.38 -15.91 -58.53
C GLU A 718 -62.06 -15.29 -58.02
N LEU A 719 -62.01 -14.89 -56.75
CA LEU A 719 -60.84 -14.26 -56.15
C LEU A 719 -60.03 -15.27 -55.31
N PRO A 720 -58.70 -15.14 -55.23
CA PRO A 720 -57.89 -15.97 -54.34
C PRO A 720 -58.18 -15.67 -52.87
N THR A 721 -58.28 -16.71 -52.04
CA THR A 721 -58.53 -16.60 -50.59
C THR A 721 -57.26 -16.78 -49.74
N SER A 722 -56.16 -17.20 -50.35
CA SER A 722 -54.85 -17.38 -49.71
C SER A 722 -53.73 -16.69 -50.49
N PRO A 723 -52.70 -16.16 -49.82
CA PRO A 723 -51.50 -15.66 -50.49
C PRO A 723 -50.75 -16.80 -51.18
N SER A 724 -49.85 -16.45 -52.10
CA SER A 724 -49.08 -17.44 -52.85
C SER A 724 -48.15 -18.23 -51.92
N PRO A 725 -47.86 -19.51 -52.24
CA PRO A 725 -46.86 -20.28 -51.49
C PRO A 725 -45.48 -19.61 -51.48
N GLY A 726 -45.17 -18.83 -52.51
CA GLY A 726 -43.94 -18.04 -52.58
C GLY A 726 -43.90 -16.93 -51.53
N MET A 727 -45.00 -16.19 -51.36
CA MET A 727 -45.11 -15.15 -50.33
C MET A 727 -45.04 -15.72 -48.90
N PHE A 728 -45.75 -16.82 -48.63
CA PHE A 728 -45.67 -17.49 -47.33
C PHE A 728 -44.25 -18.02 -47.06
N ARG A 729 -43.61 -18.63 -48.07
CA ARG A 729 -42.22 -19.11 -47.98
C ARG A 729 -41.25 -17.96 -47.73
N PHE A 730 -41.43 -16.80 -48.38
CA PHE A 730 -40.64 -15.60 -48.13
C PHE A 730 -40.75 -15.14 -46.67
N LEU A 731 -41.95 -15.00 -46.12
CA LEU A 731 -42.14 -14.61 -44.72
C LEU A 731 -41.51 -15.60 -43.74
N ARG A 732 -41.62 -16.90 -44.02
CA ARG A 732 -40.98 -17.97 -43.24
C ARG A 732 -39.46 -17.90 -43.31
N ASN A 733 -38.90 -17.70 -44.50
CA ASN A 733 -37.45 -17.65 -44.67
C ASN A 733 -36.89 -16.35 -44.08
N LEU A 734 -37.63 -15.25 -44.15
CA LEU A 734 -37.30 -14.00 -43.46
C LEU A 734 -37.31 -14.19 -41.94
N SER A 735 -38.36 -14.79 -41.37
CA SER A 735 -38.41 -15.05 -39.93
C SER A 735 -37.35 -16.06 -39.46
N ALA A 736 -37.03 -17.05 -40.28
CA ALA A 736 -35.93 -17.98 -40.03
C ALA A 736 -34.57 -17.27 -40.07
N ALA A 737 -34.30 -16.44 -41.09
CA ALA A 737 -33.07 -15.66 -41.18
C ALA A 737 -32.93 -14.66 -40.01
N MET A 738 -34.02 -14.08 -39.53
CA MET A 738 -34.04 -13.28 -38.31
C MET A 738 -33.67 -14.12 -37.08
N ALA A 739 -34.24 -15.31 -36.94
CA ALA A 739 -33.94 -16.21 -35.83
C ALA A 739 -32.48 -16.70 -35.85
N ASP A 740 -31.96 -17.03 -37.04
CA ASP A 740 -30.58 -17.51 -37.26
C ASP A 740 -29.54 -16.42 -36.96
N ALA A 741 -29.83 -15.15 -37.26
CA ALA A 741 -29.01 -14.01 -36.84
C ALA A 741 -29.00 -13.82 -35.32
N GLY A 742 -30.04 -14.29 -34.62
CA GLY A 742 -30.21 -14.21 -33.18
C GLY A 742 -31.43 -13.39 -32.79
N ALA A 743 -32.34 -14.00 -32.03
CA ALA A 743 -33.53 -13.33 -31.48
C ALA A 743 -33.19 -12.11 -30.60
N ASP A 744 -31.96 -12.08 -30.07
CA ASP A 744 -31.44 -11.10 -29.12
C ASP A 744 -31.09 -9.74 -29.75
N LEU A 745 -31.04 -9.66 -31.08
CA LEU A 745 -30.73 -8.45 -31.85
C LEU A 745 -31.97 -7.62 -32.22
N TRP A 746 -33.16 -8.24 -32.21
CA TRP A 746 -34.39 -7.64 -32.73
C TRP A 746 -35.12 -6.79 -31.70
N SER A 747 -34.61 -5.58 -31.47
CA SER A 747 -35.36 -4.54 -30.75
C SER A 747 -36.50 -3.95 -31.63
N PRO A 748 -37.54 -3.32 -31.05
CA PRO A 748 -38.55 -2.62 -31.85
C PRO A 748 -37.98 -1.58 -32.82
N ALA A 749 -36.83 -0.98 -32.48
CA ALA A 749 -36.12 -0.08 -33.37
C ALA A 749 -35.43 -0.82 -34.54
N ALA A 750 -34.82 -1.98 -34.29
CA ALA A 750 -34.21 -2.82 -35.32
C ALA A 750 -35.27 -3.39 -36.28
N VAL A 751 -36.41 -3.86 -35.75
CA VAL A 751 -37.52 -4.38 -36.56
C VAL A 751 -38.10 -3.28 -37.46
N ARG A 752 -38.23 -2.04 -36.98
CA ARG A 752 -38.66 -0.91 -37.82
C ARG A 752 -37.72 -0.63 -38.98
N GLU A 753 -36.40 -0.70 -38.76
CA GLU A 753 -35.42 -0.52 -39.84
C GLU A 753 -35.45 -1.70 -40.81
N LEU A 754 -35.58 -2.94 -40.31
CA LEU A 754 -35.78 -4.12 -41.15
C LEU A 754 -37.01 -3.98 -42.04
N LYS A 755 -38.17 -3.61 -41.47
CA LYS A 755 -39.40 -3.39 -42.25
C LYS A 755 -39.16 -2.38 -43.36
N LYS A 756 -38.44 -1.29 -43.08
CA LYS A 756 -38.12 -0.26 -44.08
C LYS A 756 -37.24 -0.79 -45.21
N GLU A 757 -36.19 -1.54 -44.90
CA GLU A 757 -35.30 -2.14 -45.92
C GLU A 757 -36.02 -3.24 -46.72
N VAL A 758 -36.83 -4.09 -46.06
CA VAL A 758 -37.69 -5.09 -46.73
C VAL A 758 -38.61 -4.40 -47.72
N ARG A 759 -39.27 -3.31 -47.31
CA ARG A 759 -40.17 -2.57 -48.20
C ARG A 759 -39.42 -2.07 -49.43
N GLY A 760 -38.25 -1.45 -49.26
CA GLY A 760 -37.45 -0.93 -50.37
C GLY A 760 -37.06 -2.01 -51.39
N GLU A 761 -36.44 -3.10 -50.93
CA GLU A 761 -35.92 -4.14 -51.84
C GLU A 761 -37.01 -5.00 -52.46
N VAL A 762 -38.02 -5.42 -51.69
CA VAL A 762 -39.13 -6.20 -52.24
C VAL A 762 -39.91 -5.37 -53.26
N CYS A 763 -40.16 -4.09 -52.99
CA CYS A 763 -40.79 -3.20 -53.95
C CYS A 763 -39.98 -3.10 -55.26
N ARG A 764 -38.66 -2.91 -55.16
CA ARG A 764 -37.77 -2.80 -56.32
C ARG A 764 -37.82 -4.06 -57.19
N VAL A 765 -37.61 -5.23 -56.59
CA VAL A 765 -37.59 -6.51 -57.29
C VAL A 765 -38.97 -6.83 -57.91
N TRP A 766 -40.06 -6.54 -57.20
CA TRP A 766 -41.41 -6.81 -57.71
C TRP A 766 -41.75 -5.92 -58.90
N LEU A 767 -41.33 -4.65 -58.90
CA LEU A 767 -41.46 -3.76 -60.04
C LEU A 767 -40.64 -4.23 -61.26
N GLU A 768 -39.43 -4.73 -61.03
CA GLU A 768 -38.61 -5.33 -62.09
C GLU A 768 -39.30 -6.57 -62.69
N ALA A 769 -39.82 -7.46 -61.86
CA ALA A 769 -40.56 -8.64 -62.31
C ALA A 769 -41.86 -8.27 -63.05
N ALA A 770 -42.62 -7.28 -62.56
CA ALA A 770 -43.83 -6.80 -63.22
C ALA A 770 -43.52 -6.18 -64.60
N ARG A 771 -42.42 -5.44 -64.72
CA ARG A 771 -41.94 -4.93 -66.01
C ARG A 771 -41.48 -6.04 -66.95
N GLY A 772 -40.79 -7.07 -66.45
CA GLY A 772 -40.40 -8.23 -67.25
C GLY A 772 -41.59 -8.98 -67.85
N VAL A 773 -42.65 -9.20 -67.05
CA VAL A 773 -43.91 -9.80 -67.53
C VAL A 773 -44.67 -8.86 -68.49
N LEU A 774 -44.37 -7.57 -68.51
CA LEU A 774 -44.89 -6.61 -69.49
C LEU A 774 -44.10 -6.63 -70.80
N SER A 775 -42.76 -6.68 -70.75
CA SER A 775 -41.91 -6.73 -71.93
C SER A 775 -42.00 -8.05 -72.70
N GLU A 776 -42.12 -9.19 -72.01
CA GLU A 776 -42.35 -10.50 -72.65
C GLU A 776 -43.60 -10.49 -73.55
N VAL A 777 -44.60 -9.66 -73.23
CA VAL A 777 -45.82 -9.53 -74.03
C VAL A 777 -45.62 -8.62 -75.24
N GLU A 778 -44.78 -7.58 -75.12
CA GLU A 778 -44.43 -6.75 -76.27
C GLU A 778 -43.56 -7.52 -77.28
N GLU A 779 -42.70 -8.43 -76.81
CA GLU A 779 -41.90 -9.31 -77.67
C GLU A 779 -42.75 -10.43 -78.30
N ALA A 780 -43.61 -11.11 -77.53
CA ALA A 780 -44.54 -12.10 -78.08
C ALA A 780 -45.55 -11.49 -79.08
N ALA A 781 -46.00 -10.25 -78.85
CA ALA A 781 -46.84 -9.53 -79.80
C ALA A 781 -46.09 -9.17 -81.10
N LYS A 782 -44.79 -8.86 -81.04
CA LYS A 782 -43.94 -8.59 -82.21
C LYS A 782 -43.64 -9.85 -83.02
N GLU A 783 -43.34 -10.97 -82.37
CA GLU A 783 -43.17 -12.28 -83.04
C GLU A 783 -44.47 -12.74 -83.71
N SER A 784 -45.64 -12.45 -83.10
CA SER A 784 -46.95 -12.74 -83.69
C SER A 784 -47.29 -11.86 -84.90
N SER A 785 -46.70 -10.66 -85.02
CA SER A 785 -46.91 -9.78 -86.17
C SER A 785 -45.95 -10.06 -87.33
N GLU A 786 -44.74 -10.58 -87.09
CA GLU A 786 -43.82 -10.96 -88.17
C GLU A 786 -44.29 -12.21 -88.94
N VAL A 787 -44.93 -13.18 -88.28
CA VAL A 787 -45.52 -14.36 -88.95
C VAL A 787 -46.75 -14.02 -89.80
N LYS A 788 -47.32 -12.81 -89.66
CA LYS A 788 -48.51 -12.37 -90.40
C LYS A 788 -48.19 -11.68 -91.74
N VAL A 789 -46.93 -11.42 -92.06
CA VAL A 789 -46.54 -10.63 -93.25
C VAL A 789 -46.14 -11.50 -94.47
N GLU A 790 -45.86 -12.79 -94.32
CA GLU A 790 -45.40 -13.62 -95.47
C GLU A 790 -46.51 -14.21 -96.38
N VAL A 791 -47.80 -13.90 -96.19
CA VAL A 791 -48.89 -14.45 -97.03
C VAL A 791 -49.52 -13.45 -98.02
N GLU A 792 -49.23 -12.15 -97.95
CA GLU A 792 -49.77 -11.19 -98.92
C GLU A 792 -48.72 -10.18 -99.42
N GLY A 793 -48.11 -10.48 -100.58
CA GLY A 793 -47.57 -9.43 -101.46
C GLY A 793 -46.25 -9.73 -102.18
N GLU A 794 -46.26 -10.60 -103.19
CA GLU A 794 -45.20 -10.64 -104.22
C GLU A 794 -45.76 -10.20 -105.58
N LYS A 795 -45.48 -8.95 -105.98
CA LYS A 795 -45.31 -8.52 -107.38
C LYS A 795 -44.68 -7.11 -107.45
N LYS A 796 -43.37 -7.11 -107.79
CA LYS A 796 -42.62 -6.21 -108.71
C LYS A 796 -42.72 -4.68 -108.49
N GLU A 797 -41.69 -3.83 -108.62
CA GLU A 797 -40.31 -3.82 -109.14
C GLU A 797 -39.67 -2.52 -108.56
N ALA A 798 -38.39 -2.51 -108.15
CA ALA A 798 -37.24 -1.81 -108.79
C ALA A 798 -37.56 -0.38 -109.30
N GLU A 799 -36.83 0.73 -109.07
CA GLU A 799 -35.44 1.12 -108.77
C GLU A 799 -35.54 2.45 -107.95
N GLY A 800 -34.60 2.96 -107.16
CA GLY A 800 -33.20 3.29 -107.42
C GLY A 800 -32.94 4.76 -107.04
N GLU A 801 -31.74 5.03 -106.49
CA GLU A 801 -31.10 6.35 -106.24
C GLU A 801 -31.65 7.18 -105.07
N GLY A 802 -30.88 7.48 -104.03
CA GLY A 802 -29.63 8.26 -104.00
C GLY A 802 -29.90 9.39 -102.99
N GLU A 803 -29.03 9.88 -102.12
CA GLU A 803 -27.59 9.93 -102.04
C GLU A 803 -27.26 10.35 -100.59
N LYS A 804 -26.16 9.83 -100.03
CA LYS A 804 -25.07 10.57 -99.34
C LYS A 804 -25.44 11.61 -98.24
N LYS A 805 -24.72 11.69 -97.12
CA LYS A 805 -23.29 11.47 -96.92
C LYS A 805 -22.97 11.57 -95.43
N ASP A 806 -22.04 10.71 -94.99
CA ASP A 806 -20.79 11.01 -94.28
C ASP A 806 -20.82 12.03 -93.09
N ASP A 807 -20.08 11.83 -92.01
CA ASP A 807 -18.70 11.36 -92.00
C ASP A 807 -18.30 10.85 -90.61
N LYS A 808 -17.57 9.73 -90.62
CA LYS A 808 -16.31 9.38 -89.92
C LYS A 808 -16.08 9.78 -88.46
N GLY A 809 -15.32 9.00 -87.69
CA GLY A 809 -14.45 7.85 -87.98
C GLY A 809 -14.42 6.93 -86.74
N GLY A 810 -14.11 5.64 -86.86
CA GLY A 810 -12.88 5.10 -87.44
C GLY A 810 -11.76 5.32 -86.43
N GLU A 811 -11.02 4.36 -85.88
CA GLU A 811 -10.51 3.05 -86.28
C GLU A 811 -9.75 2.54 -85.01
N LEU A 812 -9.24 1.33 -84.79
CA LEU A 812 -9.18 -0.01 -85.40
C LEU A 812 -8.40 -0.89 -84.39
N GLY A 813 -8.40 -2.20 -84.63
CA GLY A 813 -7.55 -3.21 -84.00
C GLY A 813 -8.39 -4.43 -83.62
N GLU A 814 -8.71 -5.40 -84.50
CA GLU A 814 -7.81 -6.44 -85.08
C GLU A 814 -6.93 -7.10 -84.01
N GLU A 815 -6.78 -8.42 -83.88
CA GLU A 815 -7.28 -9.61 -84.56
C GLU A 815 -6.81 -10.85 -83.75
N GLU A 816 -7.38 -12.02 -84.07
CA GLU A 816 -6.78 -13.38 -84.03
C GLU A 816 -6.57 -14.24 -82.76
N GLY A 817 -6.81 -15.55 -82.99
CA GLY A 817 -6.18 -16.72 -82.36
C GLY A 817 -7.07 -17.44 -81.33
N GLY A 818 -7.66 -18.61 -81.58
CA GLY A 818 -6.97 -19.92 -81.69
C GLY A 818 -6.58 -20.41 -80.27
N GLU A 819 -6.92 -21.58 -79.73
CA GLU A 819 -7.00 -22.93 -80.28
C GLU A 819 -7.60 -23.88 -79.20
N SER A 820 -7.96 -25.07 -79.64
CA SER A 820 -8.53 -26.26 -78.97
C SER A 820 -7.84 -26.77 -77.69
N ASP A 821 -8.56 -27.53 -76.84
CA ASP A 821 -8.33 -28.99 -76.71
C ASP A 821 -9.50 -29.74 -76.03
N LYS A 822 -9.52 -31.04 -76.33
CA LYS A 822 -10.53 -32.09 -76.22
C LYS A 822 -10.75 -32.67 -74.83
N GLY A 823 -11.89 -33.34 -74.69
CA GLY A 823 -12.14 -34.46 -73.77
C GLY A 823 -13.41 -35.19 -74.20
N ALA A 824 -13.26 -36.39 -74.77
CA ALA A 824 -14.29 -37.20 -75.42
C ALA A 824 -14.72 -38.41 -74.56
N GLU A 825 -15.63 -39.22 -75.15
CA GLU A 825 -16.24 -40.52 -74.76
C GLU A 825 -17.63 -40.35 -74.13
N GLY A 826 -18.75 -40.78 -74.73
CA GLY A 826 -19.12 -42.05 -75.42
C GLY A 826 -20.39 -42.56 -74.67
N GLU A 827 -21.48 -43.09 -75.21
CA GLU A 827 -21.85 -43.93 -76.37
C GLU A 827 -23.33 -43.60 -76.74
N GLU A 828 -23.69 -43.34 -78.00
CA GLU A 828 -24.28 -44.28 -78.99
C GLU A 828 -25.37 -45.26 -78.50
N GLU A 829 -26.60 -45.06 -78.98
CA GLU A 829 -27.32 -46.09 -79.75
C GLU A 829 -28.24 -45.42 -80.78
N LYS A 830 -28.09 -45.86 -82.03
CA LYS A 830 -28.81 -45.41 -83.21
C LYS A 830 -29.29 -46.68 -83.90
N GLU A 831 -30.59 -46.82 -84.12
CA GLU A 831 -31.09 -47.73 -85.16
C GLU A 831 -31.91 -46.97 -86.19
N THR A 832 -31.63 -47.34 -87.43
CA THR A 832 -31.94 -46.68 -88.69
C THR A 832 -33.04 -47.44 -89.43
N LYS A 833 -33.92 -46.65 -90.07
CA LYS A 833 -34.44 -46.77 -91.45
C LYS A 833 -34.99 -48.11 -91.96
N GLN A 834 -36.18 -48.02 -92.55
CA GLN A 834 -36.41 -48.62 -93.87
C GLN A 834 -37.44 -47.83 -94.68
N ASP A 835 -36.99 -47.34 -95.84
CA ASP A 835 -37.77 -46.85 -96.98
C ASP A 835 -37.91 -47.98 -98.01
N THR A 836 -39.08 -48.11 -98.67
CA THR A 836 -39.28 -48.53 -100.08
C THR A 836 -40.79 -48.43 -100.38
N GLU A 837 -41.32 -47.47 -101.15
CA GLU A 837 -41.27 -47.15 -102.60
C GLU A 837 -42.30 -47.91 -103.48
N GLU A 838 -42.95 -47.14 -104.37
CA GLU A 838 -43.87 -47.45 -105.50
C GLU A 838 -45.38 -47.68 -105.22
N ALA A 839 -46.37 -47.19 -106.00
CA ALA A 839 -46.54 -46.08 -106.95
C ALA A 839 -48.06 -45.95 -107.30
N LYS A 840 -48.55 -44.69 -107.38
CA LYS A 840 -49.75 -44.00 -107.96
C LYS A 840 -50.66 -44.67 -109.03
N PRO A 841 -51.79 -44.06 -109.52
CA PRO A 841 -52.54 -42.82 -109.15
C PRO A 841 -54.08 -43.09 -108.95
N GLU A 842 -54.97 -42.18 -108.52
CA GLU A 842 -55.52 -41.01 -109.21
C GLU A 842 -56.25 -40.04 -108.25
N GLU A 843 -56.41 -38.81 -108.75
CA GLU A 843 -56.83 -37.55 -108.14
C GLU A 843 -58.31 -37.53 -107.71
N ASP A 844 -58.62 -36.96 -106.55
CA ASP A 844 -59.24 -35.62 -106.42
C ASP A 844 -59.47 -35.28 -104.94
N ASP A 845 -59.42 -33.98 -104.63
CA ASP A 845 -59.90 -33.32 -103.40
C ASP A 845 -58.94 -33.21 -102.17
N LYS A 846 -57.94 -32.31 -102.23
CA LYS A 846 -57.04 -31.96 -101.10
C LYS A 846 -56.76 -30.46 -100.91
N SER A 847 -57.65 -29.57 -101.32
CA SER A 847 -57.54 -28.13 -101.00
C SER A 847 -58.24 -27.73 -99.69
N SER A 848 -59.19 -28.53 -99.19
CA SER A 848 -59.96 -28.23 -97.97
C SER A 848 -59.26 -28.66 -96.66
N GLU A 849 -58.40 -29.68 -96.70
CA GLU A 849 -57.76 -30.25 -95.50
C GLU A 849 -56.55 -29.43 -95.00
N GLN A 850 -55.87 -28.69 -95.88
CA GLN A 850 -54.76 -27.80 -95.51
C GLN A 850 -55.26 -26.42 -95.01
N GLN A 851 -56.37 -25.91 -95.55
CA GLN A 851 -57.04 -24.70 -95.06
C GLN A 851 -57.72 -24.95 -93.70
N ALA A 852 -58.41 -26.08 -93.52
CA ALA A 852 -59.00 -26.45 -92.23
C ALA A 852 -57.95 -26.71 -91.14
N LYS A 853 -56.78 -27.27 -91.47
CA LYS A 853 -55.66 -27.40 -90.52
C LYS A 853 -55.01 -26.05 -90.18
N ALA A 854 -54.94 -25.11 -91.10
CA ALA A 854 -54.42 -23.76 -90.85
C ALA A 854 -55.39 -22.90 -90.02
N GLU A 855 -56.68 -22.95 -90.32
CA GLU A 855 -57.74 -22.30 -89.53
C GLU A 855 -57.89 -22.93 -88.13
N ALA A 856 -57.80 -24.26 -88.01
CA ALA A 856 -57.77 -24.92 -86.71
C ALA A 856 -56.50 -24.56 -85.91
N LYS A 857 -55.33 -24.43 -86.54
CA LYS A 857 -54.10 -23.96 -85.87
C LYS A 857 -54.19 -22.49 -85.45
N ALA A 858 -54.88 -21.65 -86.24
CA ALA A 858 -55.10 -20.24 -85.92
C ALA A 858 -56.11 -20.06 -84.78
N LEU A 859 -57.19 -20.86 -84.75
CA LEU A 859 -58.16 -20.90 -83.64
C LEU A 859 -57.53 -21.47 -82.35
N ILE A 860 -56.71 -22.52 -82.43
CA ILE A 860 -55.96 -23.04 -81.28
C ILE A 860 -54.98 -21.98 -80.76
N ARG A 861 -54.27 -21.26 -81.64
CA ARG A 861 -53.39 -20.14 -81.24
C ARG A 861 -54.15 -18.99 -80.60
N GLN A 862 -55.32 -18.60 -81.12
CA GLN A 862 -56.17 -17.58 -80.50
C GLN A 862 -56.69 -18.00 -79.12
N GLU A 863 -57.12 -19.25 -78.97
CA GLU A 863 -57.50 -19.80 -77.66
C GLU A 863 -56.31 -19.87 -76.68
N ASP A 864 -55.11 -20.18 -77.18
CA ASP A 864 -53.90 -20.24 -76.37
C ASP A 864 -53.43 -18.84 -75.95
N ASP A 865 -53.57 -17.83 -76.83
CA ASP A 865 -53.31 -16.41 -76.53
C ASP A 865 -54.33 -15.84 -75.53
N GLU A 866 -55.61 -16.22 -75.64
CA GLU A 866 -56.65 -15.86 -74.66
C GLU A 866 -56.39 -16.54 -73.30
N LYS A 867 -56.02 -17.83 -73.28
CA LYS A 867 -55.63 -18.54 -72.05
C LYS A 867 -54.39 -17.93 -71.42
N ALA A 868 -53.39 -17.54 -72.20
CA ALA A 868 -52.18 -16.86 -71.71
C ALA A 868 -52.51 -15.48 -71.10
N ASN A 869 -53.40 -14.71 -71.76
CA ASN A 869 -53.89 -13.43 -71.22
C ASN A 869 -54.73 -13.61 -69.94
N GLN A 870 -55.53 -14.68 -69.85
CA GLN A 870 -56.29 -15.02 -68.65
C GLN A 870 -55.35 -15.38 -67.49
N GLN A 871 -54.36 -16.26 -67.73
CA GLN A 871 -53.35 -16.65 -66.75
C GLN A 871 -52.56 -15.44 -66.23
N ARG A 872 -52.29 -14.46 -67.10
CA ARG A 872 -51.61 -13.23 -66.74
C ARG A 872 -52.46 -12.31 -65.86
N ARG A 873 -53.74 -12.13 -66.19
CA ARG A 873 -54.66 -11.38 -65.31
C ARG A 873 -54.75 -12.05 -63.95
N ASP A 874 -54.89 -13.38 -63.93
CA ASP A 874 -54.92 -14.15 -62.69
C ASP A 874 -53.63 -14.01 -61.87
N LEU A 875 -52.47 -13.96 -62.53
CA LEU A 875 -51.18 -13.72 -61.89
C LEU A 875 -51.13 -12.34 -61.23
N PHE A 876 -51.57 -11.29 -61.92
CA PHE A 876 -51.64 -9.94 -61.33
C PHE A 876 -52.68 -9.85 -60.20
N VAL A 877 -53.80 -10.58 -60.27
CA VAL A 877 -54.77 -10.69 -59.18
C VAL A 877 -54.13 -11.37 -57.94
N GLN A 878 -53.36 -12.44 -58.14
CA GLN A 878 -52.64 -13.11 -57.07
C GLN A 878 -51.54 -12.22 -56.46
N TRP A 879 -50.75 -11.54 -57.29
CA TRP A 879 -49.74 -10.59 -56.82
C TRP A 879 -50.36 -9.43 -56.05
N LEU A 880 -51.53 -8.93 -56.48
CA LEU A 880 -52.24 -7.90 -55.74
C LEU A 880 -52.62 -8.35 -54.33
N LEU A 881 -53.10 -9.59 -54.17
CA LEU A 881 -53.37 -10.17 -52.85
C LEU A 881 -52.09 -10.29 -52.01
N ASP A 882 -50.99 -10.77 -52.61
CA ASP A 882 -49.70 -10.94 -51.93
C ASP A 882 -49.11 -9.59 -51.48
N ILE A 883 -49.21 -8.54 -52.30
CA ILE A 883 -48.77 -7.17 -51.97
C ILE A 883 -49.56 -6.65 -50.77
N ILE A 884 -50.89 -6.82 -50.78
CA ILE A 884 -51.76 -6.37 -49.69
C ILE A 884 -51.45 -7.14 -48.40
N TYR A 885 -51.26 -8.45 -48.49
CA TYR A 885 -50.93 -9.31 -47.35
C TYR A 885 -49.57 -8.95 -46.72
N LEU A 886 -48.53 -8.80 -47.54
CA LEU A 886 -47.21 -8.37 -47.06
C LEU A 886 -47.24 -6.95 -46.47
N GLY A 887 -48.05 -6.07 -47.06
CA GLY A 887 -48.28 -4.71 -46.57
C GLY A 887 -48.83 -4.66 -45.15
N ILE A 888 -49.55 -5.69 -44.68
CA ILE A 888 -50.05 -5.76 -43.29
C ILE A 888 -48.89 -5.98 -42.29
N PHE A 889 -47.89 -6.80 -42.63
CA PHE A 889 -46.71 -7.03 -41.77
C PHE A 889 -45.74 -5.85 -41.74
N LEU A 890 -45.61 -5.14 -42.86
CA LEU A 890 -44.60 -4.09 -43.05
C LEU A 890 -45.10 -2.67 -42.75
N ASP A 891 -46.27 -2.51 -42.12
CA ASP A 891 -46.91 -1.22 -41.89
C ASP A 891 -47.12 -0.41 -43.19
N GLY A 892 -47.48 -1.12 -44.28
CA GLY A 892 -47.56 -0.66 -45.67
C GLY A 892 -48.69 0.31 -46.00
N ARG A 893 -49.17 1.11 -45.04
CA ARG A 893 -50.03 2.28 -45.34
C ARG A 893 -49.25 3.43 -45.99
N ASN A 894 -47.93 3.31 -46.06
CA ASN A 894 -47.00 4.28 -46.64
C ASN A 894 -46.80 4.03 -48.16
N GLY A 895 -46.62 5.12 -48.91
CA GLY A 895 -46.81 5.25 -50.37
C GLY A 895 -46.22 4.17 -51.29
N ASP A 896 -45.06 3.60 -50.97
CA ASP A 896 -44.33 2.68 -51.88
C ASP A 896 -45.14 1.43 -52.24
N PHE A 897 -45.85 0.83 -51.27
CA PHE A 897 -46.72 -0.33 -51.51
C PHE A 897 -47.99 0.04 -52.28
N ASN A 898 -48.46 1.28 -52.18
CA ASN A 898 -49.61 1.77 -52.95
C ASN A 898 -49.25 1.97 -54.42
N GLU A 899 -48.05 2.43 -54.73
CA GLU A 899 -47.60 2.59 -56.12
C GLU A 899 -47.54 1.23 -56.84
N ILE A 900 -46.94 0.22 -56.21
CA ILE A 900 -46.90 -1.14 -56.77
C ILE A 900 -48.28 -1.78 -56.81
N ALA A 901 -49.06 -1.65 -55.74
CA ALA A 901 -50.43 -2.17 -55.73
C ALA A 901 -51.28 -1.50 -56.83
N ASN A 902 -51.05 -0.23 -57.16
CA ASN A 902 -51.80 0.48 -58.21
C ASN A 902 -51.34 0.06 -59.61
N THR A 903 -50.03 -0.10 -59.86
CA THR A 903 -49.52 -0.60 -61.14
C THR A 903 -50.01 -2.03 -61.41
N VAL A 904 -49.92 -2.92 -60.43
CA VAL A 904 -50.43 -4.30 -60.52
C VAL A 904 -51.96 -4.32 -60.68
N PHE A 905 -52.69 -3.43 -59.98
CA PHE A 905 -54.14 -3.33 -60.09
C PHE A 905 -54.58 -2.90 -61.50
N GLN A 906 -53.88 -1.95 -62.14
CA GLN A 906 -54.18 -1.50 -63.50
C GLN A 906 -54.12 -2.65 -64.53
N HIS A 907 -53.22 -3.61 -64.33
CA HIS A 907 -53.05 -4.77 -65.22
C HIS A 907 -53.89 -6.01 -64.82
N SER A 908 -54.55 -5.98 -63.67
CA SER A 908 -55.39 -7.08 -63.16
C SER A 908 -56.80 -7.17 -63.77
N GLY A 909 -57.33 -6.04 -64.28
CA GLY A 909 -58.69 -5.98 -64.85
C GLY A 909 -59.84 -6.05 -63.84
N LEU A 910 -59.56 -5.93 -62.54
CA LEU A 910 -60.56 -5.99 -61.46
C LEU A 910 -61.30 -4.66 -61.23
N ALA A 911 -62.56 -4.74 -60.79
CA ALA A 911 -63.33 -3.58 -60.35
C ALA A 911 -62.86 -3.09 -58.95
N PRO A 912 -63.01 -1.80 -58.61
CA PRO A 912 -62.56 -1.27 -57.31
C PRO A 912 -63.25 -1.92 -56.10
N GLY A 913 -64.47 -2.44 -56.25
CA GLY A 913 -65.17 -3.20 -55.20
C GLY A 913 -64.53 -4.56 -54.88
N ASP A 914 -63.85 -5.17 -55.85
CA ASP A 914 -63.21 -6.48 -55.70
C ASP A 914 -61.87 -6.39 -54.97
N LYS A 915 -61.18 -5.26 -55.10
CA LYS A 915 -60.02 -4.89 -54.27
C LYS A 915 -60.38 -4.91 -52.78
N GLY A 916 -61.57 -4.44 -52.42
CA GLY A 916 -62.07 -4.48 -51.04
C GLY A 916 -62.28 -5.90 -50.49
N ARG A 917 -62.65 -6.86 -51.36
CA ARG A 917 -62.78 -8.28 -50.99
C ARG A 917 -61.39 -8.91 -50.76
N LEU A 918 -60.41 -8.61 -51.61
CA LEU A 918 -59.03 -9.05 -51.43
C LEU A 918 -58.39 -8.53 -50.13
N VAL A 919 -58.65 -7.27 -49.76
CA VAL A 919 -58.17 -6.71 -48.48
C VAL A 919 -58.73 -7.47 -47.29
N LYS A 920 -60.02 -7.83 -47.29
CA LYS A 920 -60.64 -8.63 -46.22
C LYS A 920 -60.04 -10.04 -46.15
N ALA A 921 -59.84 -10.68 -47.30
CA ALA A 921 -59.20 -12.00 -47.37
C ALA A 921 -57.77 -11.98 -46.80
N ALA A 922 -56.96 -10.98 -47.18
CA ALA A 922 -55.62 -10.79 -46.63
C ALA A 922 -55.62 -10.55 -45.11
N GLN A 923 -56.56 -9.75 -44.60
CA GLN A 923 -56.69 -9.49 -43.15
C GLN A 923 -57.10 -10.74 -42.37
N GLU A 924 -58.00 -11.55 -42.90
CA GLU A 924 -58.43 -12.78 -42.26
C GLU A 924 -57.30 -13.81 -42.24
N TYR A 925 -56.58 -13.95 -43.36
CA TYR A 925 -55.41 -14.82 -43.43
C TYR A 925 -54.27 -14.34 -42.50
N TYR A 926 -54.05 -13.02 -42.39
CA TYR A 926 -53.12 -12.43 -41.44
C TYR A 926 -53.47 -12.80 -39.98
N LYS A 927 -54.75 -12.67 -39.57
CA LYS A 927 -55.17 -13.07 -38.21
C LYS A 927 -54.83 -14.53 -37.89
N ARG A 928 -54.91 -15.42 -38.89
CA ARG A 928 -54.57 -16.84 -38.76
C ARG A 928 -53.06 -17.10 -38.71
N THR A 929 -52.25 -16.24 -39.34
CA THR A 929 -50.82 -16.49 -39.57
C THR A 929 -49.86 -15.60 -38.77
N GLN A 930 -50.32 -14.49 -38.19
CA GLN A 930 -49.48 -13.50 -37.49
C GLN A 930 -48.60 -14.11 -36.38
N LEU A 931 -49.10 -15.09 -35.63
CA LEU A 931 -48.35 -15.72 -34.54
C LEU A 931 -47.16 -16.57 -35.03
N LEU A 932 -47.16 -17.01 -36.29
CA LEU A 932 -46.06 -17.77 -36.88
C LEU A 932 -44.85 -16.88 -37.16
N PHE A 933 -45.06 -15.57 -37.28
CA PHE A 933 -44.04 -14.58 -37.65
C PHE A 933 -43.83 -13.57 -36.52
N GLY A 934 -43.76 -14.05 -35.28
CA GLY A 934 -43.70 -13.24 -34.07
C GLY A 934 -42.53 -12.24 -33.98
N LEU A 935 -41.43 -12.45 -34.72
CA LEU A 935 -40.32 -11.50 -34.80
C LEU A 935 -40.61 -10.28 -35.69
N LEU A 936 -41.59 -10.39 -36.59
CA LEU A 936 -42.01 -9.34 -37.53
C LEU A 936 -43.22 -8.53 -37.03
N THR A 937 -43.98 -9.09 -36.10
CA THR A 937 -45.14 -8.47 -35.43
C THR A 937 -44.71 -7.75 -34.17
#